data_AF-A0A1S8ABT4-F1
#
_entry.id   AF-A0A1S8ABT4-F1
#
_cell.length_a   1.000
_cell.length_b   1.000
_cell.length_c   1.000
_cell.angle_alpha   90.00
_cell.angle_beta   90.00
_cell.angle_gamma   90.00
#
_symmetry.space_group_name_H-M   'P 1'
#
loop_
_entity.id
_entity.type
_entity.pdbx_description
1 polymer ?
#
loop_
_entity_poly.entity_id
_entity_poly.type
_entity_poly.pdbx_seq_one_letter_code
_entity_poly.pdbx_strand_id
1 'polypeptide(L)'
;MNNLVILHVTNCHRLINLVPSSTSFQNLTSLEISYCNGLKNVLTFSIAKTLVRLREMKIESCAMITEIVLADDDDDHDAAKDEVIAFSELNELKLLNLKSLRSFYSGNRALNFPSLERLLVDDCTNMKGFSRGELSTPVLHKVQLNRWDEACWGWKEGLNITIEQANLQKESFLKKCREAPPSQQFLSFAPAPNLNLQTRLEILPAMVAGVWSDDNNLQLEATTQFRKLLSNERSLPTEEVIQSGVVPRFVEFLMREDYPQLQYEAAWVLRSIASKTLEDKKAVVDHGAVPIFVKLLASPSDDIRMQSVWALGNIAAESPRFRDLVLGEAALIPLLTQLNNHENLSMKRIATWTLSNLCGGKPRPIFDQVRPCLPTLAQLVHSNDEHVMSNACWGLSLLCDGGKNDEIQAVIEAGVCPRLVKLLGHPSQSVLTQALHTVGNIARGDYSQTLYIINCGALPYLLGLLIDNHKTSIKNYACWIISNITAGNREQIQAVIDAGLIGPLVNLLQNAVFYIKKEAAWAISNATFGGTHEQIKYLEREGCIKPLCDLLLCPDPQIVTVCLKALENILKVGEAEKNTDTDIGDVNQYAQLVEEAKGLEKIENLQRHDNYEIHEKSAKILETYWCGRVVGPQPGLLYAGNEENEEEDALGVM
;
A
#
# COMPACT_ATOMS: atom_id res chain seq x y z
N MET A 1 11.73 -29.45 -2.56
CA MET A 1 11.49 -27.99 -2.46
C MET A 1 12.31 -27.33 -1.34
N ASN A 2 13.44 -27.91 -0.91
CA ASN A 2 14.18 -27.42 0.27
C ASN A 2 14.86 -26.05 0.07
N ASN A 3 14.91 -25.51 -1.15
CA ASN A 3 15.48 -24.20 -1.44
C ASN A 3 14.43 -23.08 -1.56
N LEU A 4 13.14 -23.39 -1.33
CA LEU A 4 12.08 -22.39 -1.45
C LEU A 4 12.12 -21.45 -0.24
N VAL A 5 12.42 -20.18 -0.49
CA VAL A 5 12.56 -19.13 0.54
C VAL A 5 11.30 -18.26 0.65
N ILE A 6 10.56 -18.06 -0.44
CA ILE A 6 9.34 -17.26 -0.50
C ILE A 6 8.28 -18.02 -1.30
N LEU A 7 7.06 -18.11 -0.77
CA LEU A 7 5.93 -18.76 -1.44
C LEU A 7 4.73 -17.82 -1.47
N HIS A 8 4.41 -17.32 -2.66
CA HIS A 8 3.24 -16.45 -2.88
C HIS A 8 2.22 -17.18 -3.77
N VAL A 9 0.98 -17.30 -3.30
CA VAL A 9 -0.12 -17.94 -4.03
C VAL A 9 -1.31 -17.00 -4.08
N THR A 10 -1.65 -16.51 -5.27
CA THR A 10 -2.70 -15.50 -5.45
C THR A 10 -3.70 -15.90 -6.54
N ASN A 11 -5.00 -15.67 -6.30
CA ASN A 11 -6.10 -15.94 -7.25
C ASN A 11 -6.23 -17.42 -7.70
N CYS A 12 -5.76 -18.36 -6.88
CA CYS A 12 -5.84 -19.79 -7.18
C CYS A 12 -7.14 -20.41 -6.63
N HIS A 13 -8.31 -20.02 -7.16
CA HIS A 13 -9.61 -20.46 -6.63
C HIS A 13 -9.89 -21.96 -6.73
N ARG A 14 -9.21 -22.69 -7.61
CA ARG A 14 -9.34 -24.15 -7.76
C ARG A 14 -8.34 -24.95 -6.90
N LEU A 15 -7.40 -24.28 -6.26
CA LEU A 15 -6.40 -24.95 -5.42
C LEU A 15 -7.06 -25.41 -4.13
N ILE A 16 -7.07 -26.72 -3.89
CA ILE A 16 -7.70 -27.34 -2.72
C ILE A 16 -6.69 -27.56 -1.58
N ASN A 17 -5.46 -27.95 -1.93
CA ASN A 17 -4.35 -28.17 -1.01
C ASN A 17 -3.13 -27.41 -1.51
N LEU A 18 -2.38 -26.78 -0.60
CA LEU A 18 -1.17 -26.00 -0.96
C LEU A 18 -0.07 -26.91 -1.52
N VAL A 19 0.18 -28.05 -0.86
CA VAL A 19 1.16 -29.07 -1.24
C VAL A 19 0.76 -30.44 -0.66
N PRO A 20 1.30 -31.57 -1.18
CA PRO A 20 1.15 -32.88 -0.54
C PRO A 20 1.73 -32.91 0.87
N SER A 21 1.15 -33.73 1.75
CA SER A 21 1.53 -33.84 3.18
C SER A 21 2.97 -34.29 3.45
N SER A 22 3.67 -34.86 2.46
CA SER A 22 5.08 -35.26 2.54
C SER A 22 6.08 -34.13 2.26
N THR A 23 5.61 -32.90 2.02
CA THR A 23 6.46 -31.75 1.64
C THR A 23 7.03 -31.04 2.87
N SER A 24 8.30 -30.64 2.81
CA SER A 24 9.00 -29.91 3.88
C SER A 24 9.40 -28.50 3.43
N PHE A 25 9.21 -27.50 4.29
CA PHE A 25 9.48 -26.08 4.04
C PHE A 25 10.51 -25.48 5.01
N GLN A 26 11.63 -26.18 5.23
CA GLN A 26 12.66 -25.81 6.22
C GLN A 26 13.32 -24.44 5.99
N ASN A 27 13.38 -23.95 4.76
CA ASN A 27 14.03 -22.66 4.42
C ASN A 27 13.03 -21.55 4.07
N LEU A 28 11.73 -21.80 4.21
CA LEU A 28 10.71 -20.82 3.87
C LEU A 28 10.72 -19.69 4.92
N THR A 29 10.88 -18.46 4.45
CA THR A 29 10.93 -17.24 5.25
C THR A 29 9.68 -16.39 5.10
N SER A 30 8.99 -16.45 3.95
CA SER A 30 7.74 -15.73 3.73
C SER A 30 6.69 -16.60 3.03
N LEU A 31 5.48 -16.62 3.58
CA LEU A 31 4.32 -17.30 3.03
C LEU A 31 3.17 -16.29 2.86
N GLU A 32 2.79 -16.03 1.62
CA GLU A 32 1.63 -15.17 1.30
C GLU A 32 0.58 -15.93 0.48
N ILE A 33 -0.66 -15.93 0.96
CA ILE A 33 -1.79 -16.55 0.26
C ILE A 33 -2.94 -15.55 0.20
N SER A 34 -3.38 -15.22 -1.01
CA SER A 34 -4.40 -14.20 -1.24
C SER A 34 -5.45 -14.66 -2.26
N TYR A 35 -6.74 -14.46 -1.98
CA TYR A 35 -7.83 -14.75 -2.92
C TYR A 35 -7.90 -16.21 -3.42
N CYS A 36 -7.57 -17.18 -2.57
CA CYS A 36 -7.57 -18.62 -2.91
C CYS A 36 -8.78 -19.33 -2.28
N ASN A 37 -9.95 -19.19 -2.92
CA ASN A 37 -11.23 -19.67 -2.37
C ASN A 37 -11.43 -21.19 -2.35
N GLY A 38 -10.57 -21.97 -2.99
CA GLY A 38 -10.65 -23.45 -2.97
C GLY A 38 -10.00 -24.08 -1.75
N LEU A 39 -9.09 -23.36 -1.08
CA LEU A 39 -8.32 -23.87 0.05
C LEU A 39 -9.21 -23.95 1.29
N LYS A 40 -9.28 -25.13 1.91
CA LYS A 40 -9.95 -25.35 3.20
C LYS A 40 -9.00 -25.19 4.38
N ASN A 41 -7.75 -25.57 4.18
CA ASN A 41 -6.66 -25.40 5.12
C ASN A 41 -5.38 -25.04 4.36
N VAL A 42 -4.43 -24.40 5.05
CA VAL A 42 -3.17 -23.97 4.42
C VAL A 42 -2.08 -24.99 4.60
N LEU A 43 -1.96 -25.52 5.82
CA LEU A 43 -0.93 -26.45 6.24
C LEU A 43 -1.57 -27.66 6.93
N THR A 44 -0.85 -28.78 6.94
CA THR A 44 -1.08 -29.87 7.89
C THR A 44 -0.10 -29.72 9.06
N PHE A 45 -0.37 -30.40 10.17
CA PHE A 45 0.49 -30.40 11.36
C PHE A 45 1.94 -30.78 11.01
N SER A 46 2.11 -31.86 10.25
CA SER A 46 3.43 -32.31 9.77
C SER A 46 4.20 -31.24 8.99
N ILE A 47 3.53 -30.45 8.15
CA ILE A 47 4.18 -29.35 7.39
C ILE A 47 4.52 -28.19 8.32
N ALA A 48 3.61 -27.83 9.22
CA ALA A 48 3.79 -26.70 10.14
C ALA A 48 5.04 -26.85 11.02
N LYS A 49 5.38 -28.09 11.44
CA LYS A 49 6.62 -28.38 12.19
C LYS A 49 7.91 -28.07 11.41
N THR A 50 7.85 -28.00 10.09
CA THR A 50 9.03 -27.72 9.26
C THR A 50 9.31 -26.22 9.09
N LEU A 51 8.35 -25.34 9.42
CA LEU A 51 8.40 -23.90 9.18
C LEU A 51 9.19 -23.11 10.24
N VAL A 52 10.35 -23.62 10.64
CA VAL A 52 11.16 -23.05 11.74
C VAL A 52 11.82 -21.71 11.40
N ARG A 53 12.03 -21.42 10.10
CA ARG A 53 12.63 -20.18 9.56
C ARG A 53 11.62 -19.16 9.05
N LEU A 54 10.32 -19.44 9.18
CA LEU A 54 9.28 -18.57 8.66
C LEU A 54 9.25 -17.28 9.47
N ARG A 55 9.38 -16.13 8.80
CA ARG A 55 9.41 -14.79 9.40
C ARG A 55 8.12 -14.02 9.20
N GLU A 56 7.49 -14.24 8.06
CA GLU A 56 6.23 -13.58 7.69
C GLU A 56 5.22 -14.60 7.17
N MET A 57 4.01 -14.55 7.72
CA MET A 57 2.88 -15.31 7.21
C MET A 57 1.70 -14.35 7.00
N LYS A 58 1.23 -14.26 5.76
CA LYS A 58 0.08 -13.43 5.38
C LYS A 58 -0.96 -14.26 4.64
N ILE A 59 -2.19 -14.24 5.13
CA ILE A 59 -3.32 -14.95 4.53
C ILE A 59 -4.49 -13.98 4.43
N GLU A 60 -4.94 -13.70 3.21
CA GLU A 60 -5.90 -12.64 2.92
C GLU A 60 -7.04 -13.11 2.00
N SER A 61 -8.27 -12.75 2.37
CA SER A 61 -9.46 -12.87 1.52
C SER A 61 -9.68 -14.25 0.90
N CYS A 62 -9.45 -15.32 1.66
CA CYS A 62 -9.71 -16.70 1.25
C CYS A 62 -10.96 -17.24 1.95
N ALA A 63 -12.06 -17.40 1.20
CA ALA A 63 -13.40 -17.60 1.77
C ALA A 63 -13.63 -18.97 2.44
N MET A 64 -12.95 -20.03 1.99
CA MET A 64 -13.19 -21.40 2.45
C MET A 64 -12.23 -21.89 3.53
N ILE A 65 -11.21 -21.11 3.89
CA ILE A 65 -10.24 -21.51 4.90
C ILE A 65 -10.94 -21.54 6.26
N THR A 66 -11.08 -22.73 6.84
CA THR A 66 -11.65 -22.93 8.17
C THR A 66 -10.58 -23.00 9.24
N GLU A 67 -9.39 -23.51 8.90
CA GLU A 67 -8.24 -23.59 9.80
C GLU A 67 -6.94 -23.33 9.03
N ILE A 68 -5.95 -22.66 9.64
CA ILE A 68 -4.66 -22.44 8.98
C ILE A 68 -3.85 -23.74 8.97
N VAL A 69 -3.76 -24.38 10.14
CA VAL A 69 -3.09 -25.66 10.35
C VAL A 69 -4.14 -26.71 10.73
N LEU A 70 -4.24 -27.75 9.90
CA LEU A 70 -5.08 -28.91 10.15
C LEU A 70 -4.34 -29.92 11.04
N ALA A 71 -5.03 -30.43 12.06
CA ALA A 71 -4.56 -31.53 12.89
C ALA A 71 -4.38 -32.82 12.08
N ASP A 72 -3.39 -33.62 12.45
CA ASP A 72 -3.24 -34.98 11.91
C ASP A 72 -4.15 -35.95 12.71
N ASP A 73 -4.52 -37.09 12.13
CA ASP A 73 -5.51 -38.04 12.70
C ASP A 73 -5.12 -38.59 14.10
N ASP A 74 -3.85 -38.50 14.50
CA ASP A 74 -3.31 -38.98 15.79
C ASP A 74 -3.46 -38.00 16.97
N ASP A 75 -4.19 -36.88 16.82
CA ASP A 75 -4.36 -35.86 17.87
C ASP A 75 -5.16 -36.33 19.11
N ASP A 76 -5.82 -37.49 19.02
CA ASP A 76 -6.59 -38.13 20.13
C ASP A 76 -5.80 -39.22 20.90
N HIS A 77 -4.56 -39.56 20.49
CA HIS A 77 -3.73 -40.56 21.17
C HIS A 77 -2.82 -39.96 22.25
N ASP A 78 -2.89 -40.51 23.48
CA ASP A 78 -2.13 -40.06 24.67
C ASP A 78 -0.60 -40.01 24.49
N ALA A 79 -0.04 -40.76 23.54
CA ALA A 79 1.41 -40.87 23.31
C ALA A 79 2.04 -39.65 22.59
N ALA A 80 1.24 -38.77 21.98
CA ALA A 80 1.71 -37.63 21.18
C ALA A 80 1.40 -36.25 21.79
N LYS A 81 1.02 -36.20 23.08
CA LYS A 81 0.67 -34.96 23.79
C LYS A 81 1.86 -34.01 24.01
N ASP A 82 3.08 -34.52 23.95
CA ASP A 82 4.30 -33.73 24.18
C ASP A 82 4.87 -33.08 22.90
N GLU A 83 4.28 -33.33 21.72
CA GLU A 83 4.74 -32.68 20.49
C GLU A 83 4.25 -31.23 20.38
N VAL A 84 5.19 -30.31 20.16
CA VAL A 84 4.93 -28.86 20.06
C VAL A 84 5.19 -28.38 18.64
N ILE A 85 4.31 -27.50 18.10
CA ILE A 85 4.60 -26.75 16.88
C ILE A 85 5.25 -25.43 17.28
N ALA A 86 6.48 -25.19 16.82
CA ALA A 86 7.22 -23.97 17.11
C ALA A 86 7.49 -23.16 15.83
N PHE A 87 6.95 -21.94 15.78
CA PHE A 87 7.23 -20.93 14.76
C PHE A 87 8.34 -19.98 15.27
N SER A 88 9.57 -20.47 15.30
CA SER A 88 10.67 -19.85 16.03
C SER A 88 11.08 -18.45 15.55
N GLU A 89 11.10 -18.21 14.24
CA GLU A 89 11.50 -16.93 13.64
C GLU A 89 10.31 -16.06 13.19
N LEU A 90 9.06 -16.46 13.48
CA LEU A 90 7.89 -15.77 12.95
C LEU A 90 7.67 -14.45 13.67
N ASN A 91 8.00 -13.35 12.99
CA ASN A 91 7.91 -11.99 13.52
C ASN A 91 6.55 -11.36 13.26
N GLU A 92 5.95 -11.65 12.09
CA GLU A 92 4.69 -11.05 11.66
C GLU A 92 3.71 -12.09 11.11
N LEU A 93 2.52 -12.13 11.71
CA LEU A 93 1.39 -12.95 11.27
C LEU A 93 0.19 -12.05 10.95
N LYS A 94 -0.31 -12.15 9.71
CA LYS A 94 -1.46 -11.39 9.21
C LYS A 94 -2.56 -12.33 8.73
N LEU A 95 -3.70 -12.29 9.40
CA LEU A 95 -4.92 -12.99 9.05
C LEU A 95 -5.97 -11.94 8.71
N LEU A 96 -6.32 -11.82 7.42
CA LEU A 96 -7.11 -10.70 6.90
C LEU A 96 -8.34 -11.22 6.15
N ASN A 97 -9.52 -10.77 6.55
CA ASN A 97 -10.77 -11.07 5.86
C ASN A 97 -10.99 -12.59 5.63
N LEU A 98 -10.74 -13.39 6.68
CA LEU A 98 -10.93 -14.85 6.67
C LEU A 98 -12.21 -15.22 7.40
N LYS A 99 -13.35 -15.00 6.74
CA LYS A 99 -14.68 -15.10 7.37
C LYS A 99 -15.03 -16.50 7.87
N SER A 100 -14.51 -17.57 7.24
CA SER A 100 -14.77 -18.95 7.65
C SER A 100 -13.78 -19.49 8.68
N LEU A 101 -12.72 -18.73 8.99
CA LEU A 101 -11.66 -19.16 9.89
C LEU A 101 -12.22 -19.35 11.30
N ARG A 102 -12.08 -20.55 11.86
CA ARG A 102 -12.54 -20.94 13.19
C ARG A 102 -11.41 -20.88 14.23
N SER A 103 -10.21 -21.29 13.84
CA SER A 103 -8.99 -21.22 14.63
C SER A 103 -7.75 -21.24 13.73
N PHE A 104 -6.59 -20.84 14.29
CA PHE A 104 -5.31 -20.99 13.59
C PHE A 104 -4.92 -22.48 13.50
N TYR A 105 -5.09 -23.23 14.59
CA TYR A 105 -4.86 -24.68 14.64
C TYR A 105 -6.11 -25.40 15.14
N SER A 106 -6.51 -26.50 14.49
CA SER A 106 -7.68 -27.30 14.91
C SER A 106 -7.42 -28.21 16.11
N GLY A 107 -6.15 -28.56 16.35
CA GLY A 107 -5.73 -29.54 17.35
C GLY A 107 -5.56 -29.01 18.77
N ASN A 108 -5.20 -29.91 19.69
CA ASN A 108 -5.02 -29.65 21.13
C ASN A 108 -3.54 -29.60 21.59
N ARG A 109 -2.59 -29.88 20.69
CA ARG A 109 -1.15 -29.77 20.95
C ARG A 109 -0.70 -28.32 21.15
N ALA A 110 0.42 -28.13 21.85
CA ALA A 110 0.93 -26.81 22.18
C ALA A 110 1.51 -26.07 20.95
N LEU A 111 1.27 -24.75 20.90
CA LEU A 111 1.83 -23.84 19.89
C LEU A 111 2.77 -22.82 20.56
N ASN A 112 3.95 -22.64 19.96
CA ASN A 112 4.95 -21.69 20.45
C ASN A 112 5.35 -20.68 19.38
N PHE A 113 5.29 -19.40 19.73
CA PHE A 113 5.63 -18.24 18.90
C PHE A 113 6.61 -17.31 19.64
N PRO A 114 7.89 -17.72 19.80
CA PRO A 114 8.84 -17.01 20.65
C PRO A 114 9.25 -15.63 20.12
N SER A 115 9.17 -15.39 18.81
CA SER A 115 9.59 -14.13 18.16
C SER A 115 8.44 -13.29 17.61
N LEU A 116 7.18 -13.66 17.88
CA LEU A 116 6.03 -12.99 17.27
C LEU A 116 5.80 -11.62 17.89
N GLU A 117 6.22 -10.59 17.18
CA GLU A 117 6.10 -9.18 17.57
C GLU A 117 4.76 -8.59 17.13
N ARG A 118 4.29 -8.97 15.94
CA ARG A 118 3.07 -8.39 15.34
C ARG A 118 2.11 -9.47 14.87
N LEU A 119 0.93 -9.45 15.49
CA LEU A 119 -0.22 -10.22 15.04
C LEU A 119 -1.34 -9.27 14.63
N LEU A 120 -1.75 -9.36 13.36
CA LEU A 120 -2.91 -8.66 12.82
C LEU A 120 -3.99 -9.68 12.49
N VAL A 121 -5.10 -9.61 13.20
CA VAL A 121 -6.31 -10.40 12.93
C VAL A 121 -7.40 -9.40 12.61
N ASP A 122 -7.61 -9.15 11.32
CA ASP A 122 -8.65 -8.25 10.86
C ASP A 122 -9.73 -9.02 10.13
N ASP A 123 -10.96 -8.80 10.57
CA ASP A 123 -12.16 -9.30 9.92
C ASP A 123 -12.31 -10.83 9.81
N CYS A 124 -11.76 -11.56 10.79
CA CYS A 124 -11.87 -13.02 10.98
C CYS A 124 -13.00 -13.39 11.97
N THR A 125 -14.24 -13.05 11.62
CA THR A 125 -15.37 -13.00 12.57
C THR A 125 -15.80 -14.33 13.20
N ASN A 126 -15.50 -15.48 12.57
CA ASN A 126 -15.86 -16.80 13.11
C ASN A 126 -14.77 -17.42 13.99
N MET A 127 -13.65 -16.72 14.16
CA MET A 127 -12.52 -17.21 14.93
C MET A 127 -12.85 -17.10 16.41
N LYS A 128 -13.12 -18.24 17.05
CA LYS A 128 -13.49 -18.28 18.48
C LYS A 128 -12.27 -18.27 19.41
N GLY A 129 -11.12 -18.64 18.87
CA GLY A 129 -9.84 -18.66 19.55
C GLY A 129 -8.74 -18.98 18.55
N PHE A 130 -7.49 -18.84 18.97
CA PHE A 130 -6.31 -19.13 18.18
C PHE A 130 -6.05 -20.64 18.09
N SER A 131 -6.08 -21.37 19.21
CA SER A 131 -5.98 -22.84 19.25
C SER A 131 -6.61 -23.41 20.52
N ARG A 132 -6.85 -24.73 20.57
CA ARG A 132 -7.35 -25.41 21.78
C ARG A 132 -6.24 -25.80 22.75
N GLY A 133 -5.03 -26.03 22.24
CA GLY A 133 -3.85 -26.36 23.04
C GLY A 133 -3.19 -25.16 23.73
N GLU A 134 -2.18 -25.46 24.54
CA GLU A 134 -1.39 -24.45 25.25
C GLU A 134 -0.68 -23.50 24.27
N LEU A 135 -0.73 -22.20 24.54
CA LEU A 135 -0.22 -21.14 23.67
C LEU A 135 0.86 -20.33 24.37
N SER A 136 2.07 -20.33 23.82
CA SER A 136 3.17 -19.48 24.28
C SER A 136 3.48 -18.39 23.25
N THR A 137 3.32 -17.13 23.66
CA THR A 137 3.59 -15.92 22.84
C THR A 137 4.33 -14.87 23.69
N PRO A 138 5.58 -15.14 24.12
CA PRO A 138 6.25 -14.36 25.16
C PRO A 138 6.53 -12.89 24.80
N VAL A 139 6.67 -12.58 23.51
CA VAL A 139 6.97 -11.23 22.99
C VAL A 139 5.70 -10.47 22.56
N LEU A 140 4.61 -11.19 22.30
CA LEU A 140 3.38 -10.57 21.83
C LEU A 140 2.66 -9.90 23.00
N HIS A 141 2.56 -8.57 22.98
CA HIS A 141 1.89 -7.80 24.03
C HIS A 141 0.55 -7.22 23.61
N LYS A 142 0.24 -7.23 22.31
CA LYS A 142 -0.99 -6.67 21.74
C LYS A 142 -1.27 -7.26 20.36
N VAL A 143 -2.54 -7.40 20.03
CA VAL A 143 -3.04 -7.86 18.72
C VAL A 143 -3.68 -6.69 18.01
N GLN A 144 -3.32 -6.45 16.75
CA GLN A 144 -3.99 -5.47 15.91
C GLN A 144 -5.28 -6.10 15.37
N LEU A 145 -6.42 -5.43 15.56
CA LEU A 145 -7.75 -5.98 15.25
C LEU A 145 -8.41 -5.33 14.02
N ASN A 146 -7.76 -4.33 13.43
CA ASN A 146 -8.23 -3.60 12.27
C ASN A 146 -7.03 -3.17 11.41
N ARG A 147 -7.04 -3.47 10.10
CA ARG A 147 -5.95 -3.11 9.18
C ARG A 147 -5.93 -1.63 8.80
N TRP A 148 -7.06 -0.93 8.92
CA TRP A 148 -7.25 0.47 8.57
C TRP A 148 -7.15 1.42 9.78
N ASP A 149 -7.13 0.89 10.99
CA ASP A 149 -6.94 1.65 12.23
C ASP A 149 -5.76 1.08 13.02
N GLU A 150 -4.61 1.73 12.88
CA GLU A 150 -3.38 1.36 13.58
C GLU A 150 -3.39 1.70 15.07
N ALA A 151 -4.45 2.32 15.61
CA ALA A 151 -4.66 2.48 17.05
C ALA A 151 -5.53 1.35 17.63
N CYS A 152 -6.14 0.52 16.79
CA CYS A 152 -7.03 -0.57 17.21
C CYS A 152 -6.23 -1.82 17.64
N TRP A 153 -5.72 -1.77 18.87
CA TRP A 153 -5.00 -2.87 19.53
C TRP A 153 -5.85 -3.48 20.66
N GLY A 154 -5.81 -4.81 20.80
CA GLY A 154 -6.42 -5.55 21.89
C GLY A 154 -5.43 -6.47 22.60
N TRP A 155 -5.55 -6.59 23.92
CA TRP A 155 -4.88 -7.62 24.71
C TRP A 155 -5.63 -7.86 26.01
N LYS A 156 -5.94 -9.12 26.33
CA LYS A 156 -6.51 -9.50 27.62
C LYS A 156 -6.26 -10.96 27.94
N GLU A 157 -5.54 -11.20 29.04
CA GLU A 157 -5.39 -12.51 29.70
C GLU A 157 -4.96 -13.67 28.77
N GLY A 158 -4.38 -13.35 27.60
CA GLY A 158 -3.90 -14.31 26.60
C GLY A 158 -4.54 -14.14 25.23
N LEU A 159 -3.91 -14.76 24.22
CA LEU A 159 -4.27 -14.57 22.81
C LEU A 159 -5.69 -15.07 22.47
N ASN A 160 -6.08 -16.24 23.01
CA ASN A 160 -7.42 -16.81 22.79
C ASN A 160 -8.53 -15.87 23.29
N ILE A 161 -8.41 -15.41 24.54
CA ILE A 161 -9.39 -14.53 25.19
C ILE A 161 -9.44 -13.17 24.48
N THR A 162 -8.29 -12.65 24.04
CA THR A 162 -8.19 -11.40 23.28
C THR A 162 -8.98 -11.48 21.97
N ILE A 163 -8.82 -12.56 21.20
CA ILE A 163 -9.53 -12.75 19.93
C ILE A 163 -11.03 -12.96 20.16
N GLU A 164 -11.41 -13.78 21.14
CA GLU A 164 -12.81 -14.02 21.48
C GLU A 164 -13.52 -12.73 21.89
N GLN A 165 -12.91 -11.92 22.77
CA GLN A 165 -13.50 -10.67 23.21
C GLN A 165 -13.48 -9.58 22.14
N ALA A 166 -12.46 -9.52 21.29
CA ALA A 166 -12.45 -8.63 20.13
C ALA A 166 -13.66 -8.89 19.24
N ASN A 167 -13.95 -10.18 18.98
CA ASN A 167 -15.09 -10.59 18.17
C ASN A 167 -16.43 -10.32 18.89
N LEU A 168 -16.53 -10.61 20.20
CA LEU A 168 -17.73 -10.31 21.01
C LEU A 168 -17.98 -8.80 21.16
N GLN A 169 -16.94 -7.98 21.34
CA GLN A 169 -17.06 -6.53 21.44
C GLN A 169 -17.49 -5.93 20.10
N LYS A 170 -16.92 -6.40 18.97
CA LYS A 170 -17.36 -6.02 17.63
C LYS A 170 -18.82 -6.40 17.40
N GLU A 171 -19.25 -7.59 17.81
CA GLU A 171 -20.67 -7.99 17.80
C GLU A 171 -21.55 -7.12 18.71
N SER A 172 -21.09 -6.77 19.91
CA SER A 172 -21.83 -5.92 20.85
C SER A 172 -21.93 -4.46 20.41
N PHE A 173 -20.90 -3.93 19.74
CA PHE A 173 -20.89 -2.61 19.13
C PHE A 173 -21.85 -2.57 17.94
N LEU A 174 -21.78 -3.59 17.07
CA LEU A 174 -22.77 -3.80 16.00
C LEU A 174 -24.19 -3.94 16.56
N LYS A 175 -24.36 -4.52 17.75
CA LYS A 175 -25.64 -4.63 18.45
C LYS A 175 -26.10 -3.30 19.06
N LYS A 176 -25.22 -2.51 19.69
CA LYS A 176 -25.53 -1.16 20.20
C LYS A 176 -25.86 -0.16 19.09
N CYS A 177 -25.18 -0.26 17.93
CA CYS A 177 -25.55 0.51 16.73
C CYS A 177 -26.93 0.12 16.18
N ARG A 178 -27.41 -1.10 16.48
CA ARG A 178 -28.77 -1.56 16.15
C ARG A 178 -29.84 -1.13 17.16
N GLU A 179 -29.45 -0.65 18.35
CA GLU A 179 -30.34 -0.39 19.49
C GLU A 179 -30.48 1.11 19.88
N ALA A 180 -29.91 2.06 19.12
CA ALA A 180 -30.13 3.50 19.34
C ALA A 180 -31.62 3.90 19.11
N PRO A 181 -32.20 4.82 19.92
CA PRO A 181 -33.65 4.99 19.98
C PRO A 181 -34.22 5.76 18.77
N PRO A 182 -35.43 5.39 18.29
CA PRO A 182 -36.10 6.03 17.16
C PRO A 182 -36.90 7.25 17.60
N SER A 183 -36.73 8.38 16.92
CA SER A 183 -37.62 9.52 17.05
C SER A 183 -38.95 9.22 16.33
N GLN A 184 -39.99 9.01 17.16
CA GLN A 184 -41.44 9.07 16.89
C GLN A 184 -42.07 8.05 15.93
N GLN A 185 -42.39 6.92 16.56
CA GLN A 185 -43.53 5.99 16.40
C GLN A 185 -44.58 6.30 15.32
N PHE A 186 -44.77 5.34 14.40
CA PHE A 186 -46.05 4.65 14.25
C PHE A 186 -45.85 3.14 13.99
N LEU A 187 -46.42 2.38 14.93
CA LEU A 187 -46.83 0.96 14.92
C LEU A 187 -45.82 -0.17 14.60
N SER A 188 -45.88 -1.13 15.51
CA SER A 188 -45.00 -2.25 15.76
C SER A 188 -45.14 -3.41 14.77
N PHE A 189 -44.02 -3.94 14.29
CA PHE A 189 -43.79 -5.39 14.22
C PHE A 189 -42.33 -5.68 14.62
N ALA A 190 -42.14 -6.79 15.33
CA ALA A 190 -40.93 -7.20 16.05
C ALA A 190 -39.63 -7.22 15.18
N PRO A 191 -38.44 -7.12 15.79
CA PRO A 191 -37.18 -7.30 15.06
C PRO A 191 -37.07 -8.75 14.58
N ALA A 192 -37.03 -8.94 13.25
CA ALA A 192 -36.81 -10.26 12.65
C ALA A 192 -35.43 -10.84 13.06
N PRO A 193 -35.33 -12.16 13.30
CA PRO A 193 -34.11 -12.83 13.78
C PRO A 193 -32.99 -12.83 12.72
N ASN A 194 -31.77 -13.20 13.14
CA ASN A 194 -30.65 -13.49 12.23
C ASN A 194 -31.05 -14.59 11.22
N LEU A 195 -31.51 -14.20 10.02
CA LEU A 195 -31.86 -15.14 8.97
C LEU A 195 -30.61 -15.78 8.35
N ASN A 196 -30.62 -17.10 8.22
CA ASN A 196 -29.68 -17.90 7.43
C ASN A 196 -29.82 -17.56 5.93
N LEU A 197 -28.79 -17.79 5.11
CA LEU A 197 -28.77 -17.52 3.66
C LEU A 197 -29.97 -18.15 2.95
N GLN A 198 -30.34 -19.38 3.33
CA GLN A 198 -31.51 -20.10 2.82
C GLN A 198 -32.82 -19.30 3.00
N THR A 199 -33.05 -18.78 4.21
CA THR A 199 -34.26 -18.01 4.53
C THR A 199 -34.26 -16.64 3.84
N ARG A 200 -33.09 -16.09 3.49
CA ARG A 200 -32.99 -14.84 2.72
C ARG A 200 -33.33 -15.04 1.24
N LEU A 201 -32.95 -16.18 0.67
CA LEU A 201 -33.37 -16.58 -0.68
C LEU A 201 -34.87 -16.86 -0.75
N GLU A 202 -35.47 -17.39 0.31
CA GLU A 202 -36.92 -17.64 0.39
C GLU A 202 -37.75 -16.34 0.44
N ILE A 203 -37.22 -15.25 0.99
CA ILE A 203 -37.92 -13.96 1.08
C ILE A 203 -37.71 -13.09 -0.18
N LEU A 204 -36.65 -13.35 -0.95
CA LEU A 204 -36.29 -12.57 -2.14
C LEU A 204 -37.47 -12.46 -3.15
N PRO A 205 -38.22 -13.52 -3.51
CA PRO A 205 -39.37 -13.38 -4.40
C PRO A 205 -40.46 -12.43 -3.90
N ALA A 206 -40.73 -12.40 -2.59
CA ALA A 206 -41.72 -11.51 -1.99
C ALA A 206 -41.23 -10.05 -2.01
N MET A 207 -39.94 -9.82 -1.75
CA MET A 207 -39.33 -8.49 -1.85
C MET A 207 -39.34 -7.97 -3.29
N VAL A 208 -39.00 -8.83 -4.25
CA VAL A 208 -39.08 -8.51 -5.69
C VAL A 208 -40.51 -8.12 -6.06
N ALA A 209 -41.51 -8.92 -5.65
CA ALA A 209 -42.92 -8.60 -5.90
C ALA A 209 -43.34 -7.26 -5.26
N GLY A 210 -42.85 -6.94 -4.05
CA GLY A 210 -43.12 -5.65 -3.39
C GLY A 210 -42.53 -4.46 -4.15
N VAL A 211 -41.30 -4.58 -4.66
CA VAL A 211 -40.66 -3.54 -5.50
C VAL A 211 -41.40 -3.33 -6.83
N TRP A 212 -41.93 -4.40 -7.41
CA TRP A 212 -42.71 -4.33 -8.66
C TRP A 212 -44.20 -4.04 -8.46
N SER A 213 -44.68 -3.94 -7.22
CA SER A 213 -46.07 -3.58 -6.94
C SER A 213 -46.36 -2.12 -7.30
N ASP A 214 -47.63 -1.77 -7.42
CA ASP A 214 -48.08 -0.37 -7.59
C ASP A 214 -48.40 0.32 -6.25
N ASP A 215 -48.26 -0.37 -5.12
CA ASP A 215 -48.53 0.17 -3.78
C ASP A 215 -47.27 0.84 -3.21
N ASN A 216 -47.36 2.16 -2.96
CA ASN A 216 -46.27 2.97 -2.42
C ASN A 216 -45.71 2.43 -1.09
N ASN A 217 -46.54 1.85 -0.22
CA ASN A 217 -46.08 1.30 1.06
C ASN A 217 -45.30 0.00 0.85
N LEU A 218 -45.79 -0.88 -0.02
CA LEU A 218 -45.10 -2.13 -0.36
C LEU A 218 -43.78 -1.87 -1.08
N GLN A 219 -43.73 -0.89 -1.98
CA GLN A 219 -42.50 -0.44 -2.65
C GLN A 219 -41.47 0.04 -1.62
N LEU A 220 -41.86 0.91 -0.67
CA LEU A 220 -40.96 1.42 0.35
C LEU A 220 -40.49 0.33 1.30
N GLU A 221 -41.41 -0.53 1.76
CA GLU A 221 -41.10 -1.63 2.66
C GLU A 221 -40.09 -2.60 2.02
N ALA A 222 -40.36 -3.04 0.78
CA ALA A 222 -39.49 -3.96 0.07
C ALA A 222 -38.11 -3.34 -0.23
N THR A 223 -38.06 -2.06 -0.64
CA THR A 223 -36.80 -1.35 -0.89
C THR A 223 -35.99 -1.21 0.41
N THR A 224 -36.66 -0.92 1.53
CA THR A 224 -36.02 -0.87 2.86
C THR A 224 -35.44 -2.23 3.27
N GLN A 225 -36.15 -3.32 2.96
CA GLN A 225 -35.66 -4.68 3.18
C GLN A 225 -34.43 -4.97 2.32
N PHE A 226 -34.42 -4.58 1.03
CA PHE A 226 -33.25 -4.71 0.17
C PHE A 226 -32.05 -3.93 0.71
N ARG A 227 -32.26 -2.69 1.18
CA ARG A 227 -31.19 -1.90 1.82
C ARG A 227 -30.61 -2.63 3.03
N LYS A 228 -31.45 -3.09 3.95
CA LYS A 228 -31.02 -3.81 5.17
C LYS A 228 -30.27 -5.09 4.82
N LEU A 229 -30.69 -5.77 3.76
CA LEU A 229 -30.07 -6.99 3.29
C LEU A 229 -28.67 -6.74 2.72
N LEU A 230 -28.49 -5.67 1.94
CA LEU A 230 -27.21 -5.27 1.34
C LEU A 230 -26.25 -4.58 2.32
N SER A 231 -26.77 -4.02 3.42
CA SER A 231 -25.98 -3.30 4.43
C SER A 231 -25.35 -4.23 5.50
N ASN A 232 -25.72 -5.51 5.54
CA ASN A 232 -25.18 -6.48 6.50
C ASN A 232 -23.99 -7.25 5.91
N GLU A 233 -22.94 -7.49 6.71
CA GLU A 233 -21.71 -8.19 6.29
C GLU A 233 -21.91 -9.66 5.84
N ARG A 234 -23.08 -10.25 6.11
CA ARG A 234 -23.50 -11.57 5.63
C ARG A 234 -24.57 -11.46 4.52
N SER A 235 -24.57 -10.39 3.73
CA SER A 235 -25.59 -10.10 2.71
C SER A 235 -25.72 -11.24 1.70
N LEU A 236 -26.89 -11.36 1.03
CA LEU A 236 -26.95 -12.12 -0.21
C LEU A 236 -25.83 -11.63 -1.15
N PRO A 237 -25.22 -12.51 -1.97
CA PRO A 237 -24.37 -12.06 -3.06
C PRO A 237 -25.11 -10.97 -3.85
N THR A 238 -24.46 -9.83 -4.09
CA THR A 238 -25.06 -8.74 -4.89
C THR A 238 -25.57 -9.25 -6.24
N GLU A 239 -24.88 -10.26 -6.78
CA GLU A 239 -25.24 -11.00 -7.98
C GLU A 239 -26.69 -11.52 -7.96
N GLU A 240 -27.17 -12.10 -6.86
CA GLU A 240 -28.56 -12.60 -6.74
C GLU A 240 -29.57 -11.43 -6.81
N VAL A 241 -29.24 -10.30 -6.18
CA VAL A 241 -30.08 -9.09 -6.22
C VAL A 241 -30.12 -8.53 -7.64
N ILE A 242 -29.00 -8.48 -8.34
CA ILE A 242 -28.92 -8.02 -9.74
C ILE A 242 -29.69 -8.97 -10.66
N GLN A 243 -29.49 -10.29 -10.52
CA GLN A 243 -30.16 -11.32 -11.32
C GLN A 243 -31.68 -11.35 -11.09
N SER A 244 -32.16 -10.91 -9.92
CA SER A 244 -33.60 -10.76 -9.65
C SER A 244 -34.28 -9.63 -10.45
N GLY A 245 -33.51 -8.81 -11.17
CA GLY A 245 -34.04 -7.80 -12.09
C GLY A 245 -34.58 -6.53 -11.43
N VAL A 246 -34.31 -6.30 -10.15
CA VAL A 246 -34.84 -5.14 -9.39
C VAL A 246 -34.06 -3.84 -9.60
N VAL A 247 -32.82 -3.90 -10.11
CA VAL A 247 -31.96 -2.73 -10.37
C VAL A 247 -32.65 -1.64 -11.20
N PRO A 248 -33.22 -1.91 -12.40
CA PRO A 248 -33.93 -0.89 -13.17
C PRO A 248 -35.06 -0.22 -12.38
N ARG A 249 -35.78 -0.99 -11.57
CA ARG A 249 -36.88 -0.46 -10.75
C ARG A 249 -36.38 0.46 -9.64
N PHE A 250 -35.24 0.17 -9.01
CA PHE A 250 -34.61 1.11 -8.08
C PHE A 250 -34.14 2.39 -8.77
N VAL A 251 -33.67 2.30 -10.03
CA VAL A 251 -33.33 3.50 -10.81
C VAL A 251 -34.57 4.34 -11.10
N GLU A 252 -35.71 3.73 -11.43
CA GLU A 252 -36.99 4.44 -11.57
C GLU A 252 -37.42 5.11 -10.26
N PHE A 253 -37.23 4.45 -9.12
CA PHE A 253 -37.54 5.01 -7.80
C PHE A 253 -36.71 6.25 -7.47
N LEU A 254 -35.50 6.40 -8.00
CA LEU A 254 -34.71 7.64 -7.86
C LEU A 254 -35.42 8.84 -8.48
N MET A 255 -36.31 8.65 -9.46
CA MET A 255 -37.03 9.73 -10.15
C MET A 255 -38.35 10.12 -9.46
N ARG A 256 -38.76 9.43 -8.38
CA ARG A 256 -40.00 9.70 -7.63
C ARG A 256 -39.85 10.89 -6.69
N GLU A 257 -39.78 12.10 -7.26
CA GLU A 257 -39.68 13.36 -6.50
C GLU A 257 -40.86 13.58 -5.55
N ASP A 258 -42.01 12.97 -5.84
CA ASP A 258 -43.20 12.94 -4.97
C ASP A 258 -43.01 12.08 -3.71
N TYR A 259 -41.99 11.22 -3.66
CA TYR A 259 -41.77 10.27 -2.58
C TYR A 259 -40.30 10.20 -2.10
N PRO A 260 -39.81 11.22 -1.36
CA PRO A 260 -38.40 11.32 -0.96
C PRO A 260 -37.87 10.15 -0.12
N GLN A 261 -38.73 9.51 0.69
CA GLN A 261 -38.35 8.33 1.48
C GLN A 261 -37.98 7.15 0.59
N LEU A 262 -38.74 6.93 -0.49
CA LEU A 262 -38.47 5.87 -1.46
C LEU A 262 -37.20 6.20 -2.27
N GLN A 263 -37.02 7.46 -2.69
CA GLN A 263 -35.79 7.91 -3.35
C GLN A 263 -34.55 7.65 -2.49
N TYR A 264 -34.64 7.96 -1.19
CA TYR A 264 -33.55 7.74 -0.24
C TYR A 264 -33.16 6.26 -0.11
N GLU A 265 -34.15 5.39 0.11
CA GLU A 265 -33.91 3.95 0.25
C GLU A 265 -33.37 3.35 -1.06
N ALA A 266 -33.91 3.74 -2.22
CA ALA A 266 -33.42 3.32 -3.53
C ALA A 266 -31.98 3.78 -3.80
N ALA A 267 -31.66 5.05 -3.49
CA ALA A 267 -30.30 5.58 -3.61
C ALA A 267 -29.31 4.81 -2.75
N TRP A 268 -29.70 4.45 -1.52
CA TRP A 268 -28.86 3.65 -0.64
C TRP A 268 -28.65 2.24 -1.19
N VAL A 269 -29.70 1.57 -1.67
CA VAL A 269 -29.58 0.25 -2.31
C VAL A 269 -28.58 0.28 -3.46
N LEU A 270 -28.76 1.21 -4.41
CA LEU A 270 -27.88 1.34 -5.58
C LEU A 270 -26.44 1.71 -5.20
N ARG A 271 -26.25 2.60 -4.21
CA ARG A 271 -24.94 2.92 -3.65
C ARG A 271 -24.25 1.68 -3.07
N SER A 272 -24.98 0.84 -2.34
CA SER A 272 -24.46 -0.39 -1.74
C SER A 272 -24.12 -1.45 -2.78
N ILE A 273 -24.84 -1.52 -3.90
CA ILE A 273 -24.48 -2.36 -5.05
C ILE A 273 -23.19 -1.82 -5.68
N ALA A 274 -23.11 -0.52 -5.95
CA ALA A 274 -21.94 0.12 -6.54
C ALA A 274 -20.67 0.06 -5.67
N SER A 275 -20.76 -0.25 -4.37
CA SER A 275 -19.59 -0.33 -3.48
C SER A 275 -18.87 -1.68 -3.52
N LYS A 276 -19.27 -2.60 -4.41
CA LYS A 276 -18.84 -4.01 -4.42
C LYS A 276 -17.92 -4.25 -5.61
N THR A 277 -18.25 -5.18 -6.50
CA THR A 277 -17.39 -5.56 -7.64
C THR A 277 -17.52 -4.59 -8.82
N LEU A 278 -16.66 -4.73 -9.81
CA LEU A 278 -16.74 -3.95 -11.05
C LEU A 278 -18.01 -4.30 -11.85
N GLU A 279 -18.42 -5.57 -11.83
CA GLU A 279 -19.64 -6.09 -12.44
C GLU A 279 -20.89 -5.51 -11.77
N ASP A 280 -20.89 -5.38 -10.44
CA ASP A 280 -21.99 -4.77 -9.69
C ASP A 280 -22.12 -3.28 -10.03
N LYS A 281 -20.99 -2.55 -10.10
CA LYS A 281 -20.96 -1.16 -10.58
C LYS A 281 -21.51 -1.04 -12.01
N LYS A 282 -21.11 -1.97 -12.89
CA LYS A 282 -21.57 -2.02 -14.28
C LYS A 282 -23.07 -2.18 -14.36
N ALA A 283 -23.68 -3.03 -13.54
CA ALA A 283 -25.14 -3.20 -13.51
C ALA A 283 -25.86 -1.88 -13.17
N VAL A 284 -25.38 -1.12 -12.19
CA VAL A 284 -25.95 0.19 -11.83
C VAL A 284 -25.78 1.20 -12.96
N VAL A 285 -24.61 1.23 -13.59
CA VAL A 285 -24.27 2.13 -14.69
C VAL A 285 -25.10 1.84 -15.96
N ASP A 286 -25.19 0.58 -16.37
CA ASP A 286 -25.87 0.16 -17.60
C ASP A 286 -27.38 0.47 -17.56
N HIS A 287 -27.97 0.58 -16.36
CA HIS A 287 -29.38 0.98 -16.18
C HIS A 287 -29.58 2.50 -16.07
N GLY A 288 -28.55 3.33 -16.31
CA GLY A 288 -28.70 4.78 -16.41
C GLY A 288 -28.76 5.53 -15.08
N ALA A 289 -28.26 4.96 -13.98
CA ALA A 289 -28.34 5.60 -12.67
C ALA A 289 -27.48 6.87 -12.53
N VAL A 290 -26.35 6.96 -13.26
CA VAL A 290 -25.38 8.08 -13.14
C VAL A 290 -26.00 9.46 -13.39
N PRO A 291 -26.64 9.74 -14.54
CA PRO A 291 -27.25 11.06 -14.79
C PRO A 291 -28.33 11.40 -13.74
N ILE A 292 -29.05 10.40 -13.22
CA ILE A 292 -30.07 10.61 -12.20
C ILE A 292 -29.41 10.99 -10.87
N PHE A 293 -28.34 10.30 -10.45
CA PHE A 293 -27.57 10.70 -9.26
C PHE A 293 -27.00 12.10 -9.39
N VAL A 294 -26.51 12.51 -10.58
CA VAL A 294 -26.05 13.88 -10.82
C VAL A 294 -27.20 14.87 -10.65
N LYS A 295 -28.38 14.59 -11.20
CA LYS A 295 -29.58 15.42 -10.98
C LYS A 295 -29.95 15.52 -9.50
N LEU A 296 -29.88 14.41 -8.76
CA LEU A 296 -30.21 14.35 -7.33
C LEU A 296 -29.23 15.11 -6.44
N LEU A 297 -28.07 15.57 -6.94
CA LEU A 297 -27.21 16.53 -6.24
C LEU A 297 -27.89 17.89 -6.02
N ALA A 298 -28.97 18.19 -6.75
CA ALA A 298 -29.80 19.38 -6.55
C ALA A 298 -31.08 19.10 -5.71
N SER A 299 -31.23 17.89 -5.14
CA SER A 299 -32.40 17.54 -4.34
C SER A 299 -32.56 18.46 -3.12
N PRO A 300 -33.79 18.85 -2.75
CA PRO A 300 -34.03 19.60 -1.52
C PRO A 300 -33.69 18.80 -0.25
N SER A 301 -33.60 17.47 -0.33
CA SER A 301 -33.26 16.60 0.80
C SER A 301 -31.74 16.39 0.91
N ASP A 302 -31.17 16.81 2.04
CA ASP A 302 -29.76 16.63 2.39
C ASP A 302 -29.32 15.16 2.34
N ASP A 303 -30.17 14.27 2.85
CA ASP A 303 -29.92 12.84 2.87
C ASP A 303 -29.84 12.26 1.46
N ILE A 304 -30.73 12.65 0.55
CA ILE A 304 -30.70 12.20 -0.85
C ILE A 304 -29.45 12.73 -1.56
N ARG A 305 -29.09 14.00 -1.35
CA ARG A 305 -27.85 14.56 -1.91
C ARG A 305 -26.64 13.77 -1.43
N MET A 306 -26.55 13.50 -0.12
CA MET A 306 -25.44 12.74 0.48
C MET A 306 -25.35 11.31 -0.08
N GLN A 307 -26.47 10.60 -0.21
CA GLN A 307 -26.48 9.26 -0.82
C GLN A 307 -26.02 9.29 -2.28
N SER A 308 -26.46 10.30 -3.03
CA SER A 308 -26.11 10.45 -4.44
C SER A 308 -24.61 10.72 -4.63
N VAL A 309 -24.02 11.58 -3.78
CA VAL A 309 -22.58 11.84 -3.77
C VAL A 309 -21.81 10.55 -3.51
N TRP A 310 -22.23 9.79 -2.50
CA TRP A 310 -21.57 8.54 -2.14
C TRP A 310 -21.69 7.49 -3.26
N ALA A 311 -22.85 7.39 -3.90
CA ALA A 311 -23.06 6.49 -5.04
C ALA A 311 -22.12 6.84 -6.20
N LEU A 312 -22.02 8.12 -6.57
CA LEU A 312 -21.09 8.58 -7.60
C LEU A 312 -19.64 8.29 -7.25
N GLY A 313 -19.25 8.48 -5.98
CA GLY A 313 -17.92 8.15 -5.49
C GLY A 313 -17.59 6.66 -5.58
N ASN A 314 -18.53 5.77 -5.25
CA ASN A 314 -18.38 4.33 -5.39
C ASN A 314 -18.26 3.89 -6.86
N ILE A 315 -19.06 4.49 -7.75
CA ILE A 315 -19.03 4.23 -9.20
C ILE A 315 -17.68 4.66 -9.79
N ALA A 316 -17.19 5.85 -9.43
CA ALA A 316 -15.91 6.38 -9.91
C ALA A 316 -14.69 5.66 -9.31
N ALA A 317 -14.80 5.08 -8.12
CA ALA A 317 -13.70 4.41 -7.43
C ALA A 317 -13.16 3.23 -8.25
N GLU A 318 -11.84 3.12 -8.35
CA GLU A 318 -11.12 1.96 -8.91
C GLU A 318 -11.46 1.61 -10.38
N SER A 319 -12.12 2.50 -11.12
CA SER A 319 -12.46 2.31 -12.53
C SER A 319 -12.32 3.62 -13.31
N PRO A 320 -11.23 3.81 -14.07
CA PRO A 320 -11.03 4.99 -14.93
C PRO A 320 -12.19 5.21 -15.90
N ARG A 321 -12.73 4.11 -16.46
CA ARG A 321 -13.89 4.15 -17.37
C ARG A 321 -15.13 4.73 -16.70
N PHE A 322 -15.46 4.31 -15.48
CA PHE A 322 -16.65 4.80 -14.79
C PHE A 322 -16.44 6.18 -14.20
N ARG A 323 -15.22 6.52 -13.77
CA ARG A 323 -14.83 7.89 -13.44
C ARG A 323 -15.09 8.84 -14.62
N ASP A 324 -14.60 8.50 -15.80
CA ASP A 324 -14.75 9.34 -16.99
C ASP A 324 -16.22 9.46 -17.43
N LEU A 325 -17.02 8.41 -17.23
CA LEU A 325 -18.47 8.48 -17.41
C LEU A 325 -19.11 9.49 -16.44
N VAL A 326 -18.77 9.41 -15.15
CA VAL A 326 -19.30 10.35 -14.13
C VAL A 326 -18.88 11.80 -14.45
N LEU A 327 -17.65 12.02 -14.90
CA LEU A 327 -17.20 13.34 -15.36
C LEU A 327 -17.93 13.79 -16.64
N GLY A 328 -18.17 12.87 -17.58
CA GLY A 328 -18.91 13.11 -18.82
C GLY A 328 -20.36 13.53 -18.58
N GLU A 329 -20.99 13.05 -17.50
CA GLU A 329 -22.32 13.48 -17.03
C GLU A 329 -22.30 14.81 -16.26
N ALA A 330 -21.20 15.58 -16.36
CA ALA A 330 -21.02 16.89 -15.74
C ALA A 330 -21.20 16.89 -14.20
N ALA A 331 -20.89 15.78 -13.53
CA ALA A 331 -21.07 15.62 -12.08
C ALA A 331 -20.23 16.57 -11.22
N LEU A 332 -19.11 17.09 -11.76
CA LEU A 332 -18.13 17.84 -10.97
C LEU A 332 -18.71 19.12 -10.37
N ILE A 333 -19.33 19.99 -11.17
CA ILE A 333 -19.81 21.29 -10.69
C ILE A 333 -20.94 21.14 -9.63
N PRO A 334 -21.95 20.27 -9.82
CA PRO A 334 -22.93 19.99 -8.78
C PRO A 334 -22.31 19.41 -7.51
N LEU A 335 -21.25 18.58 -7.62
CA LEU A 335 -20.51 18.04 -6.47
C LEU A 335 -19.77 19.16 -5.69
N LEU A 336 -19.06 20.05 -6.39
CA LEU A 336 -18.35 21.17 -5.77
C LEU A 336 -19.31 22.11 -5.01
N THR A 337 -20.52 22.29 -5.54
CA THR A 337 -21.58 23.06 -4.87
C THR A 337 -21.92 22.49 -3.49
N GLN A 338 -21.84 21.17 -3.31
CA GLN A 338 -22.08 20.54 -2.01
C GLN A 338 -20.96 20.76 -0.99
N LEU A 339 -19.74 21.07 -1.44
CA LEU A 339 -18.61 21.35 -0.55
C LEU A 339 -18.64 22.80 -0.04
N ASN A 340 -19.21 23.72 -0.81
CA ASN A 340 -19.27 25.14 -0.49
C ASN A 340 -20.47 25.53 0.39
N ASN A 341 -21.60 24.82 0.26
CA ASN A 341 -22.88 25.26 0.84
C ASN A 341 -23.22 24.67 2.22
N HIS A 342 -22.52 23.63 2.68
CA HIS A 342 -22.96 22.84 3.84
C HIS A 342 -21.97 22.89 5.00
N GLU A 343 -22.46 23.17 6.22
CA GLU A 343 -21.68 23.02 7.47
C GLU A 343 -21.56 21.55 7.91
N ASN A 344 -22.35 20.64 7.32
CA ASN A 344 -22.39 19.23 7.71
C ASN A 344 -21.08 18.51 7.39
N LEU A 345 -20.37 18.11 8.45
CA LEU A 345 -19.09 17.42 8.36
C LEU A 345 -19.16 16.08 7.60
N SER A 346 -20.24 15.30 7.78
CA SER A 346 -20.42 14.02 7.07
C SER A 346 -20.48 14.22 5.57
N MET A 347 -21.23 15.24 5.14
CA MET A 347 -21.31 15.63 3.73
C MET A 347 -19.95 16.05 3.19
N LYS A 348 -19.19 16.88 3.92
CA LYS A 348 -17.82 17.27 3.51
C LYS A 348 -16.89 16.08 3.37
N ARG A 349 -16.92 15.14 4.32
CA ARG A 349 -16.08 13.92 4.27
C ARG A 349 -16.37 13.10 3.02
N ILE A 350 -17.65 12.83 2.74
CA ILE A 350 -18.07 12.01 1.60
C ILE A 350 -17.83 12.73 0.27
N ALA A 351 -18.12 14.02 0.20
CA ALA A 351 -17.90 14.81 -1.02
C ALA A 351 -16.42 14.98 -1.32
N THR A 352 -15.55 15.19 -0.32
CA THR A 352 -14.10 15.28 -0.53
C THR A 352 -13.51 13.95 -0.98
N TRP A 353 -13.97 12.84 -0.41
CA TRP A 353 -13.60 11.48 -0.85
C TRP A 353 -14.06 11.19 -2.29
N THR A 354 -15.30 11.58 -2.63
CA THR A 354 -15.82 11.45 -3.99
C THR A 354 -15.00 12.28 -4.97
N LEU A 355 -14.65 13.52 -4.59
CA LEU A 355 -13.85 14.42 -5.40
C LEU A 355 -12.45 13.85 -5.65
N SER A 356 -11.81 13.23 -4.66
CA SER A 356 -10.48 12.62 -4.85
C SER A 356 -10.54 11.42 -5.80
N ASN A 357 -11.59 10.59 -5.74
CA ASN A 357 -11.81 9.50 -6.70
C ASN A 357 -11.97 10.01 -8.14
N LEU A 358 -12.61 11.17 -8.34
CA LEU A 358 -12.76 11.79 -9.66
C LEU A 358 -11.43 12.34 -10.22
N CYS A 359 -10.46 12.65 -9.35
CA CYS A 359 -9.14 13.14 -9.76
C CYS A 359 -8.14 12.03 -10.08
N GLY A 360 -8.40 10.78 -9.65
CA GLY A 360 -7.42 9.69 -9.67
C GLY A 360 -7.64 8.64 -10.76
N GLY A 361 -6.74 7.65 -10.82
CA GLY A 361 -6.81 6.49 -11.72
C GLY A 361 -5.90 6.60 -12.95
N LYS A 362 -5.53 5.44 -13.53
CA LYS A 362 -4.71 5.34 -14.75
C LYS A 362 -5.51 4.59 -15.83
N PRO A 363 -5.76 5.18 -17.02
CA PRO A 363 -5.29 6.49 -17.49
C PRO A 363 -5.89 7.65 -16.70
N ARG A 364 -5.17 8.79 -16.65
CA ARG A 364 -5.57 9.99 -15.91
C ARG A 364 -6.81 10.64 -16.52
N PRO A 365 -7.67 11.31 -15.73
CA PRO A 365 -8.79 12.08 -16.29
C PRO A 365 -8.26 13.26 -17.12
N ILE A 366 -9.10 13.78 -18.01
CA ILE A 366 -8.78 14.99 -18.77
C ILE A 366 -8.63 16.15 -17.78
N PHE A 367 -7.43 16.74 -17.72
CA PHE A 367 -7.11 17.74 -16.69
C PHE A 367 -8.09 18.92 -16.68
N ASP A 368 -8.47 19.44 -17.85
CA ASP A 368 -9.43 20.56 -17.95
C ASP A 368 -10.82 20.22 -17.39
N GLN A 369 -11.23 18.95 -17.40
CA GLN A 369 -12.49 18.53 -16.77
C GLN A 369 -12.41 18.58 -15.24
N VAL A 370 -11.26 18.24 -14.65
CA VAL A 370 -11.07 18.19 -13.19
C VAL A 370 -10.50 19.48 -12.62
N ARG A 371 -9.83 20.32 -13.41
CA ARG A 371 -9.23 21.61 -13.02
C ARG A 371 -10.14 22.50 -12.17
N PRO A 372 -11.46 22.60 -12.39
CA PRO A 372 -12.36 23.39 -11.54
C PRO A 372 -12.38 22.99 -10.06
N CYS A 373 -11.89 21.80 -9.69
CA CYS A 373 -11.83 21.37 -8.29
C CYS A 373 -10.73 22.04 -7.47
N LEU A 374 -9.69 22.60 -8.11
CA LEU A 374 -8.50 23.13 -7.44
C LEU A 374 -8.80 24.18 -6.36
N PRO A 375 -9.64 25.21 -6.59
CA PRO A 375 -9.96 26.18 -5.55
C PRO A 375 -10.65 25.55 -4.33
N THR A 376 -11.49 24.54 -4.57
CA THR A 376 -12.19 23.83 -3.49
C THR A 376 -11.22 22.96 -2.69
N LEU A 377 -10.33 22.22 -3.36
CA LEU A 377 -9.27 21.45 -2.68
C LEU A 377 -8.33 22.36 -1.88
N ALA A 378 -7.99 23.54 -2.40
CA ALA A 378 -7.18 24.55 -1.70
C ALA A 378 -7.85 25.06 -0.42
N GLN A 379 -9.17 25.18 -0.41
CA GLN A 379 -9.92 25.48 0.82
C GLN A 379 -9.94 24.29 1.78
N LEU A 380 -10.17 23.07 1.28
CA LEU A 380 -10.36 21.87 2.11
C LEU A 380 -9.10 21.42 2.86
N VAL A 381 -7.89 21.72 2.36
CA VAL A 381 -6.63 21.47 3.10
C VAL A 381 -6.50 22.33 4.36
N HIS A 382 -7.33 23.36 4.53
CA HIS A 382 -7.42 24.18 5.74
C HIS A 382 -8.50 23.69 6.72
N SER A 383 -9.17 22.57 6.45
CA SER A 383 -10.13 21.96 7.37
C SER A 383 -9.49 21.56 8.70
N ASN A 384 -10.28 21.51 9.77
CA ASN A 384 -9.87 20.94 11.06
C ASN A 384 -10.11 19.42 11.15
N ASP A 385 -10.82 18.86 10.17
CA ASP A 385 -11.12 17.43 10.13
C ASP A 385 -10.04 16.66 9.36
N GLU A 386 -9.42 15.69 10.02
CA GLU A 386 -8.32 14.90 9.44
C GLU A 386 -8.73 14.12 8.20
N HIS A 387 -9.96 13.59 8.16
CA HIS A 387 -10.45 12.84 7.01
C HIS A 387 -10.64 13.75 5.79
N VAL A 388 -11.19 14.95 5.98
CA VAL A 388 -11.29 15.97 4.92
C VAL A 388 -9.89 16.40 4.46
N MET A 389 -8.98 16.75 5.38
CA MET A 389 -7.62 17.17 5.02
C MET A 389 -6.86 16.09 4.25
N SER A 390 -6.90 14.84 4.71
CA SER A 390 -6.22 13.72 4.08
C SER A 390 -6.74 13.47 2.66
N ASN A 391 -8.07 13.43 2.46
CA ASN A 391 -8.64 13.26 1.13
C ASN A 391 -8.40 14.47 0.21
N ALA A 392 -8.36 15.70 0.75
CA ALA A 392 -8.03 16.89 -0.03
C ALA A 392 -6.57 16.86 -0.51
N CYS A 393 -5.63 16.49 0.38
CA CYS A 393 -4.23 16.28 0.00
C CYS A 393 -4.10 15.16 -1.03
N TRP A 394 -4.80 14.04 -0.84
CA TRP A 394 -4.81 12.95 -1.81
C TRP A 394 -5.33 13.39 -3.19
N GLY A 395 -6.44 14.15 -3.24
CA GLY A 395 -6.96 14.73 -4.48
C GLY A 395 -5.94 15.62 -5.19
N LEU A 396 -5.26 16.50 -4.45
CA LEU A 396 -4.17 17.34 -5.00
C LEU A 396 -3.00 16.49 -5.52
N SER A 397 -2.59 15.47 -4.74
CA SER A 397 -1.53 14.53 -5.15
C SER A 397 -1.85 13.86 -6.47
N LEU A 398 -3.09 13.44 -6.69
CA LEU A 398 -3.54 12.79 -7.93
C LEU A 398 -3.53 13.73 -9.14
N LEU A 399 -3.81 15.02 -8.92
CA LEU A 399 -3.76 16.03 -9.98
C LEU A 399 -2.33 16.29 -10.47
N CYS A 400 -1.31 16.14 -9.60
CA CYS A 400 0.09 16.27 -10.00
C CYS A 400 0.80 14.94 -10.33
N ASP A 401 0.30 13.78 -9.89
CA ASP A 401 0.93 12.48 -10.18
C ASP A 401 0.91 12.17 -11.69
N GLY A 402 2.08 12.03 -12.30
CA GLY A 402 2.18 11.82 -13.76
C GLY A 402 1.80 13.05 -14.58
N GLY A 403 1.71 14.22 -13.93
CA GLY A 403 1.38 15.50 -14.52
C GLY A 403 2.44 16.06 -15.46
N LYS A 404 2.00 16.82 -16.47
CA LYS A 404 2.89 17.76 -17.17
C LYS A 404 3.20 18.95 -16.24
N ASN A 405 4.29 19.67 -16.52
CA ASN A 405 4.66 20.83 -15.69
C ASN A 405 3.53 21.86 -15.59
N ASP A 406 2.78 22.08 -16.65
CA ASP A 406 1.60 22.96 -16.72
C ASP A 406 0.47 22.55 -15.76
N GLU A 407 0.30 21.26 -15.49
CA GLU A 407 -0.69 20.75 -14.52
C GLU A 407 -0.19 20.91 -13.08
N ILE A 408 1.10 20.65 -12.84
CA ILE A 408 1.76 20.93 -11.55
C ILE A 408 1.68 22.43 -11.25
N GLN A 409 1.90 23.27 -12.26
CA GLN A 409 1.83 24.73 -12.15
C GLN A 409 0.44 25.19 -11.75
N ALA A 410 -0.62 24.60 -12.32
CA ALA A 410 -1.99 24.92 -11.92
C ALA A 410 -2.28 24.56 -10.45
N VAL A 411 -1.68 23.49 -9.92
CA VAL A 411 -1.77 23.15 -8.48
C VAL A 411 -1.05 24.20 -7.64
N ILE A 412 0.15 24.65 -8.05
CA ILE A 412 0.91 25.70 -7.36
C ILE A 412 0.12 27.02 -7.35
N GLU A 413 -0.45 27.41 -8.49
CA GLU A 413 -1.25 28.63 -8.65
C GLU A 413 -2.55 28.62 -7.85
N ALA A 414 -3.05 27.43 -7.47
CA ALA A 414 -4.17 27.30 -6.53
C ALA A 414 -3.78 27.69 -5.08
N GLY A 415 -2.51 27.99 -4.80
CA GLY A 415 -2.06 28.53 -3.51
C GLY A 415 -1.92 27.49 -2.40
N VAL A 416 -1.82 26.20 -2.73
CA VAL A 416 -1.86 25.10 -1.75
C VAL A 416 -0.53 24.82 -1.05
N CYS A 417 0.61 25.16 -1.68
CA CYS A 417 1.93 24.74 -1.23
C CYS A 417 2.30 25.16 0.20
N PRO A 418 2.08 26.42 0.64
CA PRO A 418 2.42 26.82 2.01
C PRO A 418 1.67 25.99 3.06
N ARG A 419 0.40 25.65 2.79
CA ARG A 419 -0.39 24.81 3.68
C ARG A 419 0.08 23.35 3.64
N LEU A 420 0.34 22.80 2.46
CA LEU A 420 0.85 21.43 2.31
C LEU A 420 2.18 21.24 3.04
N VAL A 421 3.10 22.20 2.95
CA VAL A 421 4.38 22.17 3.68
C VAL A 421 4.14 22.18 5.18
N LYS A 422 3.23 23.03 5.70
CA LYS A 422 2.88 23.03 7.12
C LYS A 422 2.26 21.70 7.58
N LEU A 423 1.54 21.00 6.71
CA LEU A 423 0.96 19.68 7.00
C LEU A 423 2.00 18.55 7.09
N LEU A 424 3.26 18.79 6.67
CA LEU A 424 4.38 17.86 6.92
C LEU A 424 4.73 17.75 8.42
N GLY A 425 4.28 18.69 9.25
CA GLY A 425 4.38 18.61 10.71
C GLY A 425 3.08 18.16 11.41
N HIS A 426 2.09 17.63 10.68
CA HIS A 426 0.80 17.26 11.26
C HIS A 426 0.89 15.96 12.09
N PRO A 427 0.25 15.86 13.28
CA PRO A 427 0.36 14.68 14.14
C PRO A 427 -0.27 13.42 13.51
N SER A 428 -1.36 13.59 12.77
CA SER A 428 -2.02 12.50 12.06
C SER A 428 -1.17 11.98 10.91
N GLN A 429 -0.78 10.70 11.00
CA GLN A 429 0.04 10.01 10.01
C GLN A 429 -0.64 9.96 8.64
N SER A 430 -1.98 9.85 8.62
CA SER A 430 -2.76 9.86 7.37
C SER A 430 -2.59 11.19 6.63
N VAL A 431 -2.81 12.31 7.32
CA VAL A 431 -2.65 13.66 6.74
C VAL A 431 -1.21 13.91 6.30
N LEU A 432 -0.23 13.58 7.16
CA LEU A 432 1.19 13.72 6.86
C LEU A 432 1.58 12.95 5.59
N THR A 433 1.16 11.70 5.46
CA THR A 433 1.50 10.84 4.31
C THR A 433 0.94 11.44 3.02
N GLN A 434 -0.32 11.89 3.00
CA GLN A 434 -0.91 12.48 1.79
C GLN A 434 -0.28 13.85 1.44
N ALA A 435 0.11 14.63 2.44
CA ALA A 435 0.85 15.87 2.23
C ALA A 435 2.24 15.60 1.62
N LEU A 436 2.98 14.59 2.12
CA LEU A 436 4.26 14.16 1.58
C LEU A 436 4.14 13.74 0.11
N HIS A 437 3.13 12.95 -0.24
CA HIS A 437 2.91 12.54 -1.63
C HIS A 437 2.71 13.75 -2.55
N THR A 438 1.89 14.71 -2.12
CA THR A 438 1.62 15.92 -2.91
C THR A 438 2.88 16.77 -3.07
N VAL A 439 3.60 17.01 -1.99
CA VAL A 439 4.85 17.80 -2.00
C VAL A 439 5.91 17.14 -2.89
N GLY A 440 6.05 15.82 -2.83
CA GLY A 440 7.01 15.10 -3.67
C GLY A 440 6.65 15.07 -5.15
N ASN A 441 5.35 14.97 -5.47
CA ASN A 441 4.89 15.09 -6.86
C ASN A 441 5.13 16.50 -7.42
N ILE A 442 4.99 17.56 -6.62
CA ILE A 442 5.34 18.92 -7.02
C ILE A 442 6.86 19.07 -7.19
N ALA A 443 7.66 18.49 -6.28
CA ALA A 443 9.13 18.52 -6.34
C ALA A 443 9.73 17.76 -7.53
N ARG A 444 8.94 16.90 -8.20
CA ARG A 444 9.31 16.25 -9.47
C ARG A 444 9.13 17.16 -10.69
N GLY A 445 8.59 18.36 -10.50
CA GLY A 445 8.42 19.36 -11.55
C GLY A 445 9.74 19.94 -12.05
N ASP A 446 9.66 21.05 -12.77
CA ASP A 446 10.87 21.78 -13.17
C ASP A 446 11.54 22.55 -12.02
N TYR A 447 12.70 23.15 -12.30
CA TYR A 447 13.48 23.89 -11.31
C TYR A 447 12.67 25.02 -10.65
N SER A 448 11.77 25.71 -11.36
CA SER A 448 10.98 26.79 -10.77
C SER A 448 9.95 26.26 -9.77
N GLN A 449 9.33 25.11 -10.07
CA GLN A 449 8.32 24.46 -9.26
C GLN A 449 8.92 23.87 -7.98
N THR A 450 10.06 23.19 -8.12
CA THR A 450 10.81 22.65 -6.99
C THR A 450 11.33 23.76 -6.08
N LEU A 451 11.81 24.87 -6.65
CA LEU A 451 12.23 26.04 -5.88
C LEU A 451 11.07 26.66 -5.08
N TYR A 452 9.86 26.67 -5.63
CA TYR A 452 8.68 27.18 -4.93
C TYR A 452 8.39 26.40 -3.64
N ILE A 453 8.51 25.07 -3.66
CA ILE A 453 8.38 24.21 -2.47
C ILE A 453 9.48 24.49 -1.44
N ILE A 454 10.72 24.69 -1.89
CA ILE A 454 11.83 25.08 -1.00
C ILE A 454 11.51 26.42 -0.32
N ASN A 455 11.06 27.42 -1.08
CA ASN A 455 10.70 28.75 -0.58
C ASN A 455 9.48 28.73 0.37
N CYS A 456 8.63 27.71 0.27
CA CYS A 456 7.55 27.48 1.24
C CYS A 456 8.06 26.89 2.58
N GLY A 457 9.35 26.59 2.70
CA GLY A 457 9.97 26.09 3.93
C GLY A 457 9.91 24.58 4.10
N ALA A 458 9.95 23.80 3.01
CA ALA A 458 9.83 22.34 3.08
C ALA A 458 11.02 21.65 3.78
N LEU A 459 12.25 22.15 3.59
CA LEU A 459 13.48 21.46 4.02
C LEU A 459 13.57 21.24 5.54
N PRO A 460 13.25 22.22 6.42
CA PRO A 460 13.25 21.98 7.86
C PRO A 460 12.27 20.89 8.32
N TYR A 461 11.10 20.78 7.68
CA TYR A 461 10.16 19.69 7.98
C TYR A 461 10.74 18.34 7.54
N LEU A 462 11.30 18.26 6.33
CA LEU A 462 11.94 17.04 5.85
C LEU A 462 13.10 16.59 6.76
N LEU A 463 13.89 17.54 7.27
CA LEU A 463 14.96 17.26 8.23
C LEU A 463 14.42 16.61 9.51
N GLY A 464 13.37 17.20 10.10
CA GLY A 464 12.70 16.63 11.28
C GLY A 464 12.20 15.21 11.01
N LEU A 465 11.59 14.97 9.84
CA LEU A 465 11.10 13.64 9.45
C LEU A 465 12.22 12.59 9.33
N LEU A 466 13.44 12.97 8.92
CA LEU A 466 14.58 12.06 8.85
C LEU A 466 15.19 11.74 10.22
N ILE A 467 15.33 12.75 11.07
CA ILE A 467 16.01 12.65 12.38
C ILE A 467 15.09 12.03 13.44
N ASP A 468 13.83 12.44 13.49
CA ASP A 468 12.89 11.99 14.51
C ASP A 468 12.50 10.51 14.33
N ASN A 469 11.90 9.94 15.38
CA ASN A 469 11.44 8.55 15.37
C ASN A 469 10.12 8.38 14.60
N HIS A 470 10.17 8.58 13.29
CA HIS A 470 9.07 8.30 12.37
C HIS A 470 9.15 6.90 11.76
N LYS A 471 8.00 6.40 11.31
CA LYS A 471 7.91 5.15 10.55
C LYS A 471 8.84 5.17 9.34
N THR A 472 9.37 4.00 9.02
CA THR A 472 10.25 3.80 7.87
C THR A 472 9.64 4.24 6.54
N SER A 473 8.32 4.10 6.36
CA SER A 473 7.61 4.58 5.18
C SER A 473 7.68 6.11 5.02
N ILE A 474 7.57 6.86 6.12
CA ILE A 474 7.67 8.33 6.10
C ILE A 474 9.09 8.77 5.78
N LYS A 475 10.10 8.13 6.39
CA LYS A 475 11.51 8.41 6.07
C LYS A 475 11.80 8.11 4.59
N ASN A 476 11.24 7.03 4.05
CA ASN A 476 11.35 6.71 2.64
C ASN A 476 10.78 7.82 1.74
N TYR A 477 9.57 8.32 2.04
CA TYR A 477 8.98 9.44 1.28
C TYR A 477 9.79 10.72 1.43
N ALA A 478 10.29 11.04 2.62
CA ALA A 478 11.14 12.21 2.82
C ALA A 478 12.43 12.12 1.99
N CYS A 479 13.11 10.97 1.98
CA CYS A 479 14.28 10.73 1.12
C CYS A 479 13.93 10.88 -0.37
N TRP A 480 12.79 10.35 -0.81
CA TRP A 480 12.32 10.49 -2.19
C TRP A 480 12.05 11.95 -2.59
N ILE A 481 11.47 12.75 -1.69
CA ILE A 481 11.29 14.19 -1.95
C ILE A 481 12.65 14.88 -2.09
N ILE A 482 13.59 14.58 -1.18
CA ILE A 482 14.91 15.18 -1.22
C ILE A 482 15.67 14.76 -2.48
N SER A 483 15.52 13.52 -2.95
CA SER A 483 16.17 13.07 -4.19
C SER A 483 15.66 13.79 -5.44
N ASN A 484 14.37 14.15 -5.47
CA ASN A 484 13.81 15.01 -6.52
C ASN A 484 14.34 16.45 -6.40
N ILE A 485 14.53 16.97 -5.18
CA ILE A 485 15.12 18.30 -4.97
C ILE A 485 16.59 18.35 -5.40
N THR A 486 17.39 17.34 -5.07
CA THR A 486 18.81 17.28 -5.44
C THR A 486 19.05 16.93 -6.91
N ALA A 487 18.03 16.44 -7.63
CA ALA A 487 18.04 16.37 -9.10
C ALA A 487 17.94 17.76 -9.77
N GLY A 488 17.75 18.80 -8.96
CA GLY A 488 17.67 20.19 -9.32
C GLY A 488 18.99 20.84 -9.77
N ASN A 489 19.00 22.17 -9.77
CA ASN A 489 20.19 22.98 -10.04
C ASN A 489 21.09 23.14 -8.80
N ARG A 490 22.21 23.85 -8.97
CA ARG A 490 23.23 24.05 -7.93
C ARG A 490 22.68 24.79 -6.71
N GLU A 491 21.76 25.74 -6.92
CA GLU A 491 21.13 26.51 -5.86
C GLU A 491 20.19 25.64 -5.02
N GLN A 492 19.47 24.71 -5.66
CA GLN A 492 18.60 23.74 -4.98
C GLN A 492 19.40 22.72 -4.17
N ILE A 493 20.52 22.22 -4.73
CA ILE A 493 21.46 21.38 -4.00
C ILE A 493 22.05 22.16 -2.81
N GLN A 494 22.40 23.44 -3.00
CA GLN A 494 22.89 24.28 -1.92
C GLN A 494 21.86 24.44 -0.80
N ALA A 495 20.59 24.63 -1.13
CA ALA A 495 19.53 24.72 -0.14
C ALA A 495 19.42 23.44 0.72
N VAL A 496 19.60 22.25 0.12
CA VAL A 496 19.64 20.97 0.84
C VAL A 496 20.85 20.89 1.79
N ILE A 497 22.01 21.36 1.35
CA ILE A 497 23.23 21.44 2.17
C ILE A 497 23.04 22.40 3.34
N ASP A 498 22.56 23.62 3.07
CA ASP A 498 22.34 24.67 4.06
C ASP A 498 21.28 24.27 5.10
N ALA A 499 20.33 23.42 4.72
CA ALA A 499 19.35 22.84 5.62
C ALA A 499 19.89 21.69 6.49
N GLY A 500 21.15 21.27 6.32
CA GLY A 500 21.78 20.21 7.12
C GLY A 500 21.24 18.80 6.82
N LEU A 501 20.69 18.57 5.62
CA LEU A 501 20.06 17.28 5.26
C LEU A 501 21.08 16.19 4.89
N ILE A 502 22.32 16.55 4.53
CA ILE A 502 23.32 15.60 4.03
C ILE A 502 23.72 14.57 5.10
N GLY A 503 24.09 15.00 6.31
CA GLY A 503 24.47 14.08 7.40
C GLY A 503 23.40 13.03 7.71
N PRO A 504 22.13 13.41 7.95
CA PRO A 504 21.03 12.46 8.12
C PRO A 504 20.82 11.52 6.92
N LEU A 505 20.95 12.01 5.69
CA LEU A 505 20.87 11.17 4.49
C LEU A 505 22.00 10.14 4.43
N VAL A 506 23.23 10.55 4.73
CA VAL A 506 24.40 9.66 4.77
C VAL A 506 24.24 8.59 5.87
N ASN A 507 23.73 8.99 7.04
CA ASN A 507 23.41 8.03 8.11
C ASN A 507 22.35 7.01 7.68
N LEU A 508 21.29 7.44 7.01
CA LEU A 508 20.27 6.53 6.47
C LEU A 508 20.85 5.62 5.37
N LEU A 509 21.70 6.16 4.52
CA LEU A 509 22.39 5.40 3.47
C LEU A 509 23.25 4.26 4.05
N GLN A 510 23.87 4.47 5.20
CA GLN A 510 24.67 3.44 5.90
C GLN A 510 23.81 2.45 6.68
N ASN A 511 22.82 2.95 7.44
CA ASN A 511 22.23 2.21 8.57
C ASN A 511 20.75 1.81 8.36
N ALA A 512 20.05 2.38 7.39
CA ALA A 512 18.61 2.11 7.21
C ALA A 512 18.32 0.76 6.53
N VAL A 513 17.04 0.40 6.48
CA VAL A 513 16.55 -0.72 5.67
C VAL A 513 16.74 -0.43 4.17
N PHE A 514 16.87 -1.49 3.37
CA PHE A 514 17.35 -1.38 1.98
C PHE A 514 16.55 -0.38 1.12
N TYR A 515 15.21 -0.36 1.19
CA TYR A 515 14.42 0.58 0.37
C TYR A 515 14.68 2.05 0.71
N ILE A 516 14.94 2.39 1.98
CA ILE A 516 15.33 3.77 2.37
C ILE A 516 16.74 4.08 1.85
N LYS A 517 17.66 3.10 1.91
CA LYS A 517 19.01 3.25 1.35
C LYS A 517 18.95 3.56 -0.15
N LYS A 518 18.01 2.98 -0.90
CA LYS A 518 17.82 3.27 -2.32
C LYS A 518 17.52 4.76 -2.55
N GLU A 519 16.55 5.32 -1.83
CA GLU A 519 16.17 6.73 -1.99
C GLU A 519 17.28 7.68 -1.51
N ALA A 520 17.96 7.35 -0.41
CA ALA A 520 19.14 8.10 0.04
C ALA A 520 20.28 8.06 -0.98
N ALA A 521 20.52 6.91 -1.63
CA ALA A 521 21.53 6.77 -2.68
C ALA A 521 21.21 7.64 -3.89
N TRP A 522 19.94 7.68 -4.31
CA TRP A 522 19.47 8.60 -5.36
C TRP A 522 19.71 10.06 -4.97
N ALA A 523 19.37 10.45 -3.73
CA ALA A 523 19.56 11.82 -3.28
C ALA A 523 21.02 12.27 -3.33
N ILE A 524 21.94 11.44 -2.84
CA ILE A 524 23.38 11.72 -2.86
C ILE A 524 23.91 11.69 -4.30
N SER A 525 23.55 10.70 -5.11
CA SER A 525 24.00 10.58 -6.50
C SER A 525 23.57 11.78 -7.34
N ASN A 526 22.32 12.22 -7.23
CA ASN A 526 21.82 13.42 -7.91
C ASN A 526 22.60 14.68 -7.49
N ALA A 527 22.88 14.83 -6.19
CA ALA A 527 23.69 15.96 -5.70
C ALA A 527 25.12 15.94 -6.26
N THR A 528 25.76 14.77 -6.39
CA THR A 528 27.08 14.67 -7.04
C THR A 528 27.05 14.92 -8.55
N PHE A 529 25.92 14.68 -9.21
CA PHE A 529 25.78 14.87 -10.66
C PHE A 529 25.57 16.35 -11.02
N GLY A 530 24.71 17.06 -10.29
CA GLY A 530 24.43 18.49 -10.54
C GLY A 530 25.32 19.47 -9.77
N GLY A 531 26.03 18.99 -8.75
CA GLY A 531 26.77 19.81 -7.80
C GLY A 531 28.04 20.48 -8.35
N THR A 532 28.46 21.54 -7.67
CA THR A 532 29.79 22.15 -7.86
C THR A 532 30.87 21.33 -7.15
N HIS A 533 32.15 21.64 -7.42
CA HIS A 533 33.26 20.96 -6.74
C HIS A 533 33.15 21.12 -5.22
N GLU A 534 32.94 22.35 -4.72
CA GLU A 534 32.78 22.63 -3.28
C GLU A 534 31.60 21.87 -2.64
N GLN A 535 30.48 21.75 -3.35
CA GLN A 535 29.33 20.98 -2.86
C GLN A 535 29.65 19.48 -2.77
N ILE A 536 30.42 18.94 -3.73
CA ILE A 536 30.88 17.55 -3.70
C ILE A 536 31.89 17.34 -2.56
N LYS A 537 32.80 18.30 -2.31
CA LYS A 537 33.67 18.25 -1.12
C LYS A 537 32.86 18.22 0.17
N TYR A 538 31.77 18.98 0.26
CA TYR A 538 30.88 18.96 1.42
C TYR A 538 30.23 17.57 1.61
N LEU A 539 29.72 16.96 0.53
CA LEU A 539 29.15 15.59 0.57
C LEU A 539 30.19 14.57 1.06
N GLU A 540 31.44 14.70 0.62
CA GLU A 540 32.55 13.85 1.07
C GLU A 540 32.85 14.05 2.56
N ARG A 541 32.95 15.30 3.04
CA ARG A 541 33.19 15.62 4.46
C ARG A 541 32.14 15.03 5.40
N GLU A 542 30.91 14.89 4.92
CA GLU A 542 29.81 14.22 5.66
C GLU A 542 29.91 12.68 5.63
N GLY A 543 30.88 12.11 4.92
CA GLY A 543 31.21 10.68 4.93
C GLY A 543 30.44 9.84 3.92
N CYS A 544 29.99 10.40 2.78
CA CYS A 544 29.14 9.67 1.83
C CYS A 544 29.84 8.51 1.07
N ILE A 545 31.18 8.51 0.97
CA ILE A 545 31.94 7.53 0.17
C ILE A 545 31.74 6.10 0.67
N LYS A 546 31.91 5.85 1.97
CA LYS A 546 31.82 4.48 2.51
C LYS A 546 30.43 3.84 2.32
N PRO A 547 29.31 4.52 2.64
CA PRO A 547 27.98 3.98 2.37
C PRO A 547 27.73 3.69 0.88
N LEU A 548 28.22 4.55 -0.02
CA LEU A 548 28.13 4.33 -1.48
C LEU A 548 28.94 3.09 -1.90
N CYS A 549 30.15 2.92 -1.39
CA CYS A 549 30.98 1.74 -1.63
C CYS A 549 30.32 0.46 -1.09
N ASP A 550 29.66 0.50 0.07
CA ASP A 550 28.98 -0.66 0.65
C ASP A 550 27.76 -1.11 -0.20
N LEU A 551 27.08 -0.19 -0.89
CA LEU A 551 25.95 -0.51 -1.78
C LEU A 551 26.34 -1.10 -3.14
N LEU A 552 27.62 -1.10 -3.51
CA LEU A 552 28.09 -1.77 -4.74
C LEU A 552 27.86 -3.28 -4.74
N LEU A 553 27.64 -3.89 -3.58
CA LEU A 553 27.37 -5.32 -3.42
C LEU A 553 25.87 -5.66 -3.38
N CYS A 554 24.99 -4.67 -3.55
CA CYS A 554 23.55 -4.93 -3.49
C CYS A 554 23.04 -5.66 -4.76
N PRO A 555 21.98 -6.46 -4.66
CA PRO A 555 21.47 -7.24 -5.78
C PRO A 555 20.73 -6.41 -6.84
N ASP A 556 20.47 -5.12 -6.59
CA ASP A 556 19.73 -4.24 -7.49
C ASP A 556 20.70 -3.52 -8.45
N PRO A 557 20.75 -3.89 -9.75
CA PRO A 557 21.71 -3.32 -10.70
C PRO A 557 21.52 -1.80 -10.90
N GLN A 558 20.29 -1.30 -10.73
CA GLN A 558 20.01 0.12 -10.87
C GLN A 558 20.72 0.91 -9.77
N ILE A 559 20.70 0.40 -8.54
CA ILE A 559 21.33 1.07 -7.39
C ILE A 559 22.85 0.96 -7.45
N VAL A 560 23.38 -0.18 -7.90
CA VAL A 560 24.83 -0.31 -8.18
C VAL A 560 25.27 0.75 -9.18
N THR A 561 24.51 0.94 -10.27
CA THR A 561 24.79 1.95 -11.30
C THR A 561 24.73 3.38 -10.73
N VAL A 562 23.74 3.68 -9.89
CA VAL A 562 23.59 4.98 -9.20
C VAL A 562 24.80 5.26 -8.29
N CYS A 563 25.27 4.25 -7.55
CA CYS A 563 26.43 4.39 -6.67
C CYS A 563 27.74 4.54 -7.46
N LEU A 564 27.93 3.77 -8.54
CA LEU A 564 29.08 3.94 -9.44
C LEU A 564 29.12 5.33 -10.07
N LYS A 565 27.98 5.87 -10.51
CA LYS A 565 27.87 7.23 -11.05
C LYS A 565 28.25 8.27 -9.99
N ALA A 566 27.79 8.10 -8.74
CA ALA A 566 28.15 8.99 -7.64
C ALA A 566 29.66 8.97 -7.33
N LEU A 567 30.24 7.77 -7.21
CA LEU A 567 31.66 7.59 -6.95
C LEU A 567 32.52 8.14 -8.09
N GLU A 568 32.13 7.93 -9.36
CA GLU A 568 32.82 8.50 -10.52
C GLU A 568 32.85 10.04 -10.45
N ASN A 569 31.74 10.69 -10.09
CA ASN A 569 31.69 12.14 -9.96
C ASN A 569 32.56 12.65 -8.80
N ILE A 570 32.59 11.95 -7.68
CA ILE A 570 33.49 12.26 -6.56
C ILE A 570 34.95 12.15 -7.01
N LEU A 571 35.34 11.05 -7.66
CA LEU A 571 36.70 10.84 -8.16
C LEU A 571 37.15 11.90 -9.16
N LYS A 572 36.24 12.38 -10.03
CA LYS A 572 36.52 13.51 -10.94
C LYS A 572 36.93 14.77 -10.20
N VAL A 573 36.24 15.10 -9.11
CA VAL A 573 36.57 16.28 -8.29
C VAL A 573 37.93 16.09 -7.62
N GLY A 574 38.21 14.90 -7.11
CA GLY A 574 39.51 14.58 -6.51
C GLY A 574 40.67 14.69 -7.51
N GLU A 575 40.46 14.33 -8.78
CA GLU A 575 41.47 14.48 -9.81
C GLU A 575 41.66 15.95 -10.22
N ALA A 576 40.58 16.73 -10.25
CA ALA A 576 40.67 18.17 -10.48
C ALA A 576 41.45 18.90 -9.37
N GLU A 577 41.28 18.47 -8.11
CA GLU A 577 42.01 19.03 -6.96
C GLU A 577 43.49 18.68 -6.97
N LYS A 578 43.83 17.42 -7.25
CA LYS A 578 45.22 16.99 -7.44
C LYS A 578 45.97 17.86 -8.47
N ASN A 579 45.28 18.28 -9.53
CA ASN A 579 45.88 19.09 -10.60
C ASN A 579 45.97 20.60 -10.27
N THR A 580 45.32 21.08 -9.21
CA THR A 580 45.19 22.51 -8.90
C THR A 580 45.85 22.92 -7.59
N ASP A 581 45.99 22.03 -6.62
CA ASP A 581 46.52 22.34 -5.30
C ASP A 581 47.93 21.75 -5.10
N THR A 582 48.95 22.61 -5.13
CA THR A 582 50.36 22.22 -4.97
C THR A 582 50.71 21.71 -3.56
N ASP A 583 49.85 21.94 -2.56
CA ASP A 583 50.09 21.55 -1.17
C ASP A 583 49.52 20.16 -0.82
N ILE A 584 48.66 19.58 -1.68
CA ILE A 584 47.90 18.34 -1.41
C ILE A 584 48.64 17.06 -1.85
N GLY A 585 49.72 17.19 -2.64
CA GLY A 585 50.50 16.08 -3.18
C GLY A 585 49.92 15.47 -4.46
N ASP A 586 50.70 14.63 -5.15
CA ASP A 586 50.37 14.07 -6.48
C ASP A 586 49.37 12.87 -6.43
N VAL A 587 48.46 12.86 -5.45
CA VAL A 587 47.54 11.74 -5.23
C VAL A 587 46.11 12.23 -5.08
N ASN A 588 45.18 11.54 -5.75
CA ASN A 588 43.75 11.77 -5.62
C ASN A 588 43.29 11.28 -4.24
N GLN A 589 43.03 12.20 -3.31
CA GLN A 589 42.62 11.88 -1.93
C GLN A 589 41.31 11.07 -1.89
N TYR A 590 40.38 11.36 -2.80
CA TYR A 590 39.11 10.63 -2.84
C TYR A 590 39.27 9.20 -3.33
N ALA A 591 40.24 8.94 -4.22
CA ALA A 591 40.61 7.57 -4.59
C ALA A 591 41.15 6.80 -3.36
N GLN A 592 41.96 7.43 -2.50
CA GLN A 592 42.42 6.82 -1.25
C GLN A 592 41.26 6.51 -0.30
N LEU A 593 40.32 7.44 -0.12
CA LEU A 593 39.14 7.20 0.72
C LEU A 593 38.26 6.07 0.18
N VAL A 594 38.15 5.92 -1.14
CA VAL A 594 37.48 4.79 -1.78
C VAL A 594 38.22 3.49 -1.48
N GLU A 595 39.55 3.46 -1.52
CA GLU A 595 40.37 2.30 -1.13
C GLU A 595 40.19 1.93 0.35
N GLU A 596 40.27 2.91 1.26
CA GLU A 596 40.07 2.70 2.70
C GLU A 596 38.67 2.15 3.03
N ALA A 597 37.67 2.55 2.25
CA ALA A 597 36.29 2.03 2.34
C ALA A 597 36.09 0.65 1.69
N LYS A 598 37.16 -0.01 1.23
CA LYS A 598 37.14 -1.25 0.44
C LYS A 598 36.32 -1.12 -0.83
N GLY A 599 36.24 0.08 -1.39
CA GLY A 599 35.50 0.38 -2.61
C GLY A 599 36.23 -0.12 -3.85
N LEU A 600 37.55 0.02 -3.90
CA LEU A 600 38.37 -0.45 -5.03
C LEU A 600 38.14 -1.94 -5.32
N GLU A 601 38.28 -2.78 -4.29
CA GLU A 601 38.04 -4.23 -4.37
C GLU A 601 36.64 -4.56 -4.92
N LYS A 602 35.63 -3.79 -4.50
CA LYS A 602 34.24 -3.99 -4.94
C LYS A 602 34.07 -3.56 -6.40
N ILE A 603 34.68 -2.45 -6.82
CA ILE A 603 34.64 -1.99 -8.21
C ILE A 603 35.36 -2.99 -9.13
N GLU A 604 36.49 -3.55 -8.71
CA GLU A 604 37.19 -4.63 -9.44
C GLU A 604 36.30 -5.87 -9.60
N ASN A 605 35.59 -6.28 -8.54
CA ASN A 605 34.66 -7.40 -8.62
C ASN A 605 33.50 -7.16 -9.59
N LEU A 606 33.08 -5.90 -9.80
CA LEU A 606 32.02 -5.54 -10.76
C LEU A 606 32.45 -5.70 -12.21
N GLN A 607 33.74 -5.88 -12.51
CA GLN A 607 34.19 -6.28 -13.85
C GLN A 607 33.69 -7.68 -14.25
N ARG A 608 33.20 -8.50 -13.31
CA ARG A 608 32.61 -9.80 -13.61
C ARG A 608 31.08 -9.79 -13.54
N HIS A 609 30.47 -8.62 -13.44
CA HIS A 609 29.02 -8.49 -13.28
C HIS A 609 28.29 -8.79 -14.60
N ASP A 610 27.18 -9.53 -14.54
CA ASP A 610 26.40 -9.95 -15.72
C ASP A 610 25.80 -8.77 -16.51
N ASN A 611 25.49 -7.67 -15.82
CA ASN A 611 25.01 -6.43 -16.44
C ASN A 611 26.17 -5.68 -17.14
N TYR A 612 26.07 -5.56 -18.46
CA TYR A 612 27.07 -4.90 -19.31
C TYR A 612 27.34 -3.43 -18.95
N GLU A 613 26.32 -2.63 -18.59
CA GLU A 613 26.51 -1.21 -18.22
C GLU A 613 27.37 -1.09 -16.94
N ILE A 614 27.15 -1.99 -15.98
CA ILE A 614 27.93 -2.04 -14.73
C ILE A 614 29.36 -2.47 -15.02
N HIS A 615 29.54 -3.52 -15.82
CA HIS A 615 30.86 -3.99 -16.25
C HIS A 615 31.65 -2.86 -16.93
N GLU A 616 31.09 -2.24 -17.97
CA GLU A 616 31.74 -1.18 -18.74
C GLU A 616 32.09 0.03 -17.86
N LYS A 617 31.15 0.48 -17.02
CA LYS A 617 31.37 1.62 -16.13
C LYS A 617 32.45 1.34 -15.08
N SER A 618 32.45 0.15 -14.49
CA SER A 618 33.49 -0.24 -13.52
C SER A 618 34.88 -0.29 -14.16
N ALA A 619 35.00 -0.87 -15.36
CA ALA A 619 36.25 -0.91 -16.12
C ALA A 619 36.76 0.50 -16.42
N LYS A 620 35.89 1.39 -16.91
CA LYS A 620 36.25 2.79 -17.18
C LYS A 620 36.75 3.53 -15.94
N ILE A 621 36.10 3.34 -14.79
CA ILE A 621 36.52 3.96 -13.52
C ILE A 621 37.93 3.49 -13.13
N LEU A 622 38.19 2.18 -13.20
CA LEU A 622 39.49 1.60 -12.88
C LEU A 622 40.60 2.10 -13.82
N GLU A 623 40.32 2.11 -15.13
CA GLU A 623 41.24 2.63 -16.15
C GLU A 623 41.53 4.13 -15.98
N THR A 624 40.58 4.90 -15.49
CA THR A 624 40.76 6.36 -15.36
C THR A 624 41.54 6.73 -14.10
N TYR A 625 41.24 6.12 -12.95
CA TYR A 625 41.75 6.59 -11.65
C TYR A 625 42.78 5.65 -11.01
N TRP A 626 42.93 4.41 -11.50
CA TRP A 626 43.83 3.40 -10.92
C TRP A 626 44.78 2.73 -11.93
N CYS A 627 44.82 3.21 -13.18
CA CYS A 627 45.71 2.67 -14.21
C CYS A 627 47.18 3.07 -13.94
N GLY A 628 47.88 2.19 -13.22
CA GLY A 628 49.26 2.38 -12.76
C GLY A 628 49.61 1.64 -11.47
N ARG A 629 48.61 1.15 -10.72
CA ARG A 629 48.81 0.35 -9.48
C ARG A 629 48.32 -1.09 -9.54
N VAL A 630 47.70 -1.51 -10.65
CA VAL A 630 47.37 -2.92 -10.90
C VAL A 630 48.64 -3.66 -11.33
N VAL A 631 49.50 -3.98 -10.37
CA VAL A 631 50.61 -4.92 -10.57
C VAL A 631 50.16 -6.30 -10.12
N GLY A 632 49.98 -7.20 -11.08
CA GLY A 632 50.07 -8.65 -10.84
C GLY A 632 49.09 -9.50 -11.67
N PRO A 633 49.53 -10.15 -12.76
CA PRO A 633 48.96 -11.44 -13.14
C PRO A 633 49.34 -12.46 -12.06
N GLN A 634 48.37 -13.22 -11.53
CA GLN A 634 48.66 -14.39 -10.69
C GLN A 634 49.43 -15.42 -11.52
N PRO A 635 50.68 -15.79 -11.16
CA PRO A 635 51.33 -16.97 -11.69
C PRO A 635 51.05 -18.15 -10.75
N GLY A 636 50.32 -19.15 -11.23
CA GLY A 636 50.31 -20.46 -10.58
C GLY A 636 48.96 -21.17 -10.55
N LEU A 637 48.51 -21.64 -11.70
CA LEU A 637 47.78 -22.91 -11.79
C LEU A 637 48.33 -23.64 -13.01
N LEU A 638 49.34 -24.48 -12.76
CA LEU A 638 49.78 -25.54 -13.66
C LEU A 638 48.55 -26.41 -13.96
N TYR A 639 47.95 -26.21 -15.13
CA TYR A 639 47.13 -27.24 -15.73
C TYR A 639 48.06 -28.35 -16.22
N ALA A 640 48.01 -29.49 -15.54
CA ALA A 640 48.48 -30.75 -16.09
C ALA A 640 47.71 -31.01 -17.39
N GLY A 641 48.43 -30.93 -18.51
CA GLY A 641 47.93 -31.41 -19.79
C GLY A 641 47.81 -32.93 -19.73
N ASN A 642 46.58 -33.42 -19.85
CA ASN A 642 46.33 -34.79 -20.28
C ASN A 642 46.64 -34.86 -21.78
N GLU A 643 47.78 -35.45 -22.11
CA GLU A 643 47.96 -36.13 -23.40
C GLU A 643 47.39 -37.56 -23.29
N GLU A 644 47.09 -38.12 -24.47
CA GLU A 644 46.62 -39.49 -24.74
C GLU A 644 45.10 -39.72 -24.66
N ASN A 645 44.40 -39.46 -25.76
CA ASN A 645 44.10 -40.50 -26.78
C ASN A 645 42.96 -40.04 -27.68
N GLU A 646 43.24 -39.74 -28.95
CA GLU A 646 42.33 -39.96 -30.08
C GLU A 646 43.09 -39.70 -31.40
N GLU A 647 43.64 -40.77 -31.97
CA GLU A 647 43.92 -40.88 -33.39
C GLU A 647 43.15 -42.11 -33.94
N GLU A 648 42.71 -41.98 -35.19
CA GLU A 648 42.03 -42.94 -36.09
C GLU A 648 40.49 -42.90 -36.09
N ASP A 649 39.90 -42.06 -36.97
CA ASP A 649 39.74 -42.45 -38.38
C ASP A 649 39.12 -41.30 -39.21
N ALA A 650 39.87 -40.86 -40.22
CA ALA A 650 39.36 -40.09 -41.34
C ALA A 650 39.10 -41.05 -42.51
N LEU A 651 38.00 -40.87 -43.25
CA LEU A 651 37.99 -40.67 -44.71
C LEU A 651 36.59 -40.92 -45.32
N GLY A 652 36.05 -39.85 -45.93
CA GLY A 652 35.46 -39.90 -47.26
C GLY A 652 34.06 -40.51 -47.44
N VAL A 653 33.15 -39.69 -47.96
CA VAL A 653 32.49 -39.82 -49.28
C VAL A 653 31.05 -39.27 -49.20
N MET A 654 30.81 -38.24 -50.01
CA MET A 654 29.55 -37.59 -50.43
C MET A 654 28.78 -36.74 -49.42
#